data_AF-A0A2G8RVE0-F1
#
_entry.id   AF-A0A2G8RVE0-F1
#
_cell.length_a   1.000
_cell.length_b   1.000
_cell.length_c   1.000
_cell.angle_alpha   90.00
_cell.angle_beta   90.00
_cell.angle_gamma   90.00
#
_symmetry.space_group_name_H-M   'P 1'
#
loop_
_entity.id
_entity.type
_entity.pdbx_description
1 polymer ?
#
loop_
_entity_poly.entity_id
_entity_poly.type
_entity_poly.pdbx_seq_one_letter_code
_entity_poly.pdbx_strand_id
1 'polypeptide(L)'
;MSEDGFHHRPSWDGIVDHDHDSDLGHGPTSARNGNGNGNGPNGRMPHYVPSSESLRHQLHPTQQMFDEHSGAPATPTKKSTSTSPPRRSSVESVPLASASGSGSGRWADAGPMAGIGAAGGVGMGMGMAMGTQSELGHGYARPRASLDSERGGGAMSGGEDDEREMAASAADMATLVEPSFDENILRALCETDEAAAFLKKRAALEDEYGKQMQKLARSSSAEYAAADGKAGSFVTAWHASMRTHELMADSRMKFATRLNEMSEELNNLVKEVDKSRKLTKELATRYERALQESESLTEKTKARFDMTGEELERLLLQKEGESLKDNAMQGRSPVNGKRVIGKAVAKGGMLLKGRNPQNIQRQEDDIRARMSSASDAYRKAVTDTQTIRQEYFNFQLPRILRALKECVDEIDLGTQYHLSRYAFLCESMVHGEAIILQPPEDSVLGLKATMESIDNRTDFKIWMHSYAIAHGGANNRGPRRNGPQDEGFLPPIPAHHPGSSPSIAHAHLLDRGRPTFGLNLAEQMTRDDVDVPPIVIKCCEVIEKYGLDQQGIYRVGGTHSKVMKLKTQLDRDLDSVNLEADEWTSDISNVTSVLKLWLRELPDPLFTMSQHADFMEAARNENERARHIRLHERVNALPDPNYSTLKYLMGHLHRVVQHEALNQMSVQNLAIVFGPTLFGQVQPGLNGAMNGMADASLQNKAVETILEHYTDIFVDEGEEQ
;
A
#
# COMPACT_ATOMS: atom_id res chain seq x y z
N MET A 1 -32.12 1.15 55.34
CA MET A 1 -30.80 1.73 55.02
C MET A 1 -30.30 1.15 53.70
N SER A 2 -30.79 1.54 52.53
CA SER A 2 -31.97 2.31 52.09
C SER A 2 -31.96 2.19 50.55
N GLU A 3 -33.05 1.74 49.90
CA GLU A 3 -34.01 2.60 49.15
C GLU A 3 -33.31 3.33 47.98
N ASP A 4 -33.65 3.14 46.69
CA ASP A 4 -34.70 2.39 45.97
C ASP A 4 -34.11 1.90 44.60
N GLY A 5 -34.68 1.04 43.74
CA GLY A 5 -36.06 0.75 43.32
C GLY A 5 -36.30 1.29 41.89
N PHE A 6 -37.14 0.72 41.00
CA PHE A 6 -38.04 -0.44 41.11
C PHE A 6 -38.49 -0.94 39.70
N HIS A 7 -38.28 -2.22 39.36
CA HIS A 7 -39.19 -3.09 38.54
C HIS A 7 -39.58 -2.67 37.07
N HIS A 8 -40.31 -3.44 36.23
CA HIS A 8 -41.05 -4.72 36.37
C HIS A 8 -41.08 -5.57 35.05
N ARG A 9 -41.18 -6.90 35.18
CA ARG A 9 -41.63 -7.90 34.15
C ARG A 9 -43.18 -7.90 34.03
N PRO A 10 -43.85 -8.38 32.93
CA PRO A 10 -44.03 -9.83 32.67
C PRO A 10 -44.27 -10.32 31.22
N SER A 11 -44.46 -11.65 31.10
CA SER A 11 -44.92 -12.46 29.94
C SER A 11 -46.44 -12.37 29.70
N TRP A 12 -46.96 -12.90 28.58
CA TRP A 12 -48.09 -13.87 28.51
C TRP A 12 -48.25 -14.49 27.10
N ASP A 13 -49.00 -15.59 27.00
CA ASP A 13 -49.09 -16.51 25.85
C ASP A 13 -50.11 -16.16 24.74
N GLY A 14 -49.84 -16.69 23.53
CA GLY A 14 -50.79 -17.50 22.75
C GLY A 14 -51.72 -16.84 21.71
N ILE A 15 -51.83 -17.48 20.54
CA ILE A 15 -53.05 -17.69 19.71
C ILE A 15 -52.72 -18.65 18.55
N VAL A 16 -53.74 -19.34 17.99
CA VAL A 16 -53.66 -20.39 16.95
C VAL A 16 -54.74 -20.13 15.88
N ASP A 17 -54.68 -20.84 14.74
CA ASP A 17 -55.63 -20.90 13.60
C ASP A 17 -55.63 -19.66 12.67
N HIS A 18 -55.48 -19.80 11.35
CA HIS A 18 -56.47 -20.45 10.46
C HIS A 18 -55.90 -21.02 9.13
N ASP A 19 -56.64 -21.97 8.55
CA ASP A 19 -56.52 -22.57 7.20
C ASP A 19 -56.81 -21.55 6.06
N HIS A 20 -56.48 -21.75 4.78
CA HIS A 20 -56.95 -22.81 3.87
C HIS A 20 -56.31 -22.69 2.46
N ASP A 21 -56.39 -23.76 1.65
CA ASP A 21 -56.60 -23.85 0.18
C ASP A 21 -55.98 -22.75 -0.74
N SER A 22 -55.15 -23.03 -1.75
CA SER A 22 -55.36 -23.89 -2.95
C SER A 22 -54.48 -23.31 -4.09
N ASP A 23 -54.33 -23.84 -5.31
CA ASP A 23 -54.28 -25.19 -5.92
C ASP A 23 -53.83 -24.95 -7.39
N LEU A 24 -53.32 -25.98 -8.09
CA LEU A 24 -52.94 -25.98 -9.53
C LEU A 24 -51.72 -25.08 -9.91
N GLY A 25 -50.90 -25.39 -10.92
CA GLY A 25 -50.84 -26.60 -11.76
C GLY A 25 -49.97 -26.41 -13.02
N HIS A 26 -49.69 -27.51 -13.72
CA HIS A 26 -49.11 -27.60 -15.08
C HIS A 26 -47.64 -27.19 -15.32
N GLY A 27 -46.79 -28.21 -15.52
CA GLY A 27 -45.82 -28.19 -16.63
C GLY A 27 -46.49 -28.58 -17.96
N PRO A 28 -45.75 -28.58 -19.08
CA PRO A 28 -45.51 -29.90 -19.68
C PRO A 28 -44.11 -30.14 -20.26
N THR A 29 -43.81 -31.43 -20.37
CA THR A 29 -42.64 -32.08 -20.97
C THR A 29 -42.43 -31.78 -22.46
N SER A 30 -41.18 -31.89 -22.94
CA SER A 30 -40.76 -33.04 -23.78
C SER A 30 -39.27 -32.98 -24.15
N ALA A 31 -38.65 -34.13 -24.41
CA ALA A 31 -37.24 -34.27 -24.77
C ALA A 31 -37.07 -34.70 -26.24
N ARG A 32 -35.88 -34.49 -26.83
CA ARG A 32 -35.41 -35.31 -27.96
C ARG A 32 -33.90 -35.45 -28.00
N ASN A 33 -33.46 -36.66 -28.34
CA ASN A 33 -32.07 -37.11 -28.44
C ASN A 33 -31.58 -37.06 -29.92
N GLY A 34 -30.28 -36.93 -30.16
CA GLY A 34 -29.70 -36.85 -31.52
C GLY A 34 -28.17 -36.88 -31.55
N ASN A 35 -27.59 -38.06 -31.79
CA ASN A 35 -26.15 -38.27 -31.96
C ASN A 35 -25.76 -38.20 -33.46
N GLY A 36 -24.55 -37.71 -33.79
CA GLY A 36 -24.06 -37.60 -35.17
C GLY A 36 -22.55 -37.37 -35.25
N ASN A 37 -21.84 -38.24 -35.99
CA ASN A 37 -20.38 -38.24 -36.12
C ASN A 37 -19.97 -37.88 -37.57
N GLY A 38 -18.90 -37.09 -37.76
CA GLY A 38 -18.44 -36.58 -39.07
C GLY A 38 -17.00 -36.07 -39.02
N ASN A 39 -16.26 -36.18 -40.13
CA ASN A 39 -14.78 -36.27 -40.08
C ASN A 39 -14.03 -35.31 -41.04
N GLY A 40 -13.59 -34.15 -40.51
CA GLY A 40 -12.54 -33.25 -41.05
C GLY A 40 -12.82 -32.52 -42.38
N PRO A 41 -11.88 -31.66 -42.88
CA PRO A 41 -10.67 -31.11 -42.23
C PRO A 41 -10.56 -29.56 -42.29
N ASN A 42 -9.42 -29.00 -41.83
CA ASN A 42 -8.95 -27.60 -41.92
C ASN A 42 -9.66 -26.49 -41.08
N GLY A 43 -8.89 -25.79 -40.22
CA GLY A 43 -9.26 -24.42 -39.79
C GLY A 43 -8.78 -23.94 -38.41
N ARG A 44 -7.60 -23.31 -38.33
CA ARG A 44 -7.13 -22.32 -37.31
C ARG A 44 -7.33 -22.60 -35.80
N MET A 45 -6.20 -22.81 -35.11
CA MET A 45 -6.00 -22.37 -33.71
C MET A 45 -6.12 -20.83 -33.59
N PRO A 46 -6.51 -20.29 -32.42
CA PRO A 46 -5.52 -19.62 -31.55
C PRO A 46 -5.86 -19.76 -30.03
N HIS A 47 -5.11 -19.26 -29.03
CA HIS A 47 -3.85 -18.49 -28.97
C HIS A 47 -2.86 -19.14 -28.00
N TYR A 48 -1.56 -18.97 -28.23
CA TYR A 48 -0.47 -19.22 -27.26
C TYR A 48 0.08 -17.86 -26.80
N VAL A 49 0.46 -17.73 -25.53
CA VAL A 49 0.99 -16.48 -24.96
C VAL A 49 2.50 -16.38 -25.21
N PRO A 50 3.00 -15.37 -25.95
CA PRO A 50 4.43 -15.21 -26.20
C PRO A 50 5.14 -14.51 -25.04
N SER A 51 6.39 -14.90 -24.80
CA SER A 51 7.29 -14.33 -23.80
C SER A 51 7.81 -12.94 -24.17
N SER A 52 8.28 -12.20 -23.16
CA SER A 52 8.70 -10.80 -23.24
C SER A 52 10.07 -10.59 -23.93
N GLU A 53 10.13 -10.75 -25.26
CA GLU A 53 11.36 -10.51 -26.03
C GLU A 53 11.15 -9.73 -27.35
N SER A 54 10.43 -8.60 -27.30
CA SER A 54 10.39 -7.62 -28.39
C SER A 54 9.97 -6.21 -27.92
N LEU A 55 10.88 -5.49 -27.27
CA LEU A 55 10.79 -4.02 -27.12
C LEU A 55 12.16 -3.34 -26.92
N ARG A 56 13.18 -3.78 -27.65
CA ARG A 56 14.49 -3.11 -27.77
C ARG A 56 14.74 -2.63 -29.20
N HIS A 57 14.13 -1.51 -29.60
CA HIS A 57 14.67 -0.57 -30.60
C HIS A 57 13.75 0.65 -30.79
N GLN A 58 13.99 1.73 -30.02
CA GLN A 58 14.08 3.12 -30.51
C GLN A 58 14.17 4.09 -29.32
N LEU A 59 15.36 4.70 -29.15
CA LEU A 59 15.62 6.08 -28.70
C LEU A 59 17.12 6.20 -28.38
N HIS A 60 17.86 6.94 -29.21
CA HIS A 60 19.23 7.37 -28.93
C HIS A 60 19.22 8.85 -28.54
N PRO A 61 19.96 9.22 -27.48
CA PRO A 61 20.68 10.49 -27.44
C PRO A 61 22.12 10.31 -27.93
N THR A 62 22.70 11.38 -28.46
CA THR A 62 24.03 11.40 -29.08
C THR A 62 25.12 11.74 -28.07
N GLN A 63 26.20 10.97 -28.03
CA GLN A 63 27.51 11.54 -27.70
C GLN A 63 28.63 10.80 -28.44
N GLN A 64 29.41 11.54 -29.23
CA GLN A 64 30.51 11.01 -30.03
C GLN A 64 31.81 11.01 -29.22
N MET A 65 32.59 9.93 -29.31
CA MET A 65 34.04 10.02 -29.21
C MET A 65 34.63 9.91 -30.62
N PHE A 66 35.61 10.76 -30.92
CA PHE A 66 36.45 10.62 -32.11
C PHE A 66 37.64 9.73 -31.77
N ASP A 67 37.94 8.79 -32.65
CA ASP A 67 39.17 8.01 -32.66
C ASP A 67 39.59 7.86 -34.13
N GLU A 68 40.83 8.23 -34.48
CA GLU A 68 41.30 8.24 -35.87
C GLU A 68 42.77 7.82 -35.96
N HIS A 69 43.13 7.11 -37.03
CA HIS A 69 44.31 6.25 -37.08
C HIS A 69 45.49 6.81 -37.91
N SER A 70 46.69 6.38 -37.49
CA SER A 70 47.87 6.08 -38.32
C SER A 70 48.69 7.21 -38.99
N GLY A 71 50.02 7.03 -39.03
CA GLY A 71 50.94 7.77 -39.93
C GLY A 71 52.21 8.33 -39.28
N ALA A 72 53.37 7.73 -39.58
CA ALA A 72 54.72 8.26 -39.27
C ALA A 72 55.34 8.90 -40.55
N PRO A 73 56.62 9.42 -40.60
CA PRO A 73 57.69 9.44 -39.58
C PRO A 73 58.57 10.72 -39.50
N ALA A 74 59.44 10.84 -38.47
CA ALA A 74 60.85 11.33 -38.54
C ALA A 74 61.52 11.40 -37.14
N THR A 75 62.86 11.41 -37.10
CA THR A 75 63.74 11.56 -35.89
C THR A 75 64.72 12.74 -36.09
N PRO A 76 65.66 13.13 -35.19
CA PRO A 76 66.11 12.58 -33.87
C PRO A 76 66.18 13.68 -32.74
N THR A 77 66.59 13.47 -31.47
CA THR A 77 67.92 13.02 -30.98
C THR A 77 68.02 12.77 -29.44
N LYS A 78 68.92 11.83 -29.07
CA LYS A 78 69.83 11.78 -27.89
C LYS A 78 69.30 11.63 -26.43
N LYS A 79 69.64 10.45 -25.85
CA LYS A 79 70.27 10.19 -24.52
C LYS A 79 69.46 10.48 -23.23
N SER A 80 69.60 9.73 -22.12
CA SER A 80 70.22 8.39 -21.84
C SER A 80 69.90 7.94 -20.39
N THR A 81 70.16 6.65 -20.05
CA THR A 81 70.33 6.07 -18.68
C THR A 81 69.12 6.19 -17.71
N SER A 82 68.41 5.11 -17.32
CA SER A 82 68.78 4.06 -16.32
C SER A 82 68.81 4.58 -14.85
N THR A 83 68.45 3.84 -13.79
CA THR A 83 68.15 2.40 -13.60
C THR A 83 67.31 2.19 -12.32
N SER A 84 66.48 1.15 -12.24
CA SER A 84 65.77 0.68 -11.03
C SER A 84 66.50 -0.53 -10.37
N PRO A 85 66.02 -1.16 -9.26
CA PRO A 85 65.14 -0.79 -8.13
C PRO A 85 65.83 -1.23 -6.77
N PRO A 86 65.28 -2.00 -5.79
CA PRO A 86 63.96 -2.09 -5.09
C PRO A 86 64.04 -2.15 -3.51
N ARG A 87 62.89 -2.42 -2.84
CA ARG A 87 62.69 -3.03 -1.47
C ARG A 87 63.02 -2.19 -0.21
N ARG A 88 62.57 -2.53 1.03
CA ARG A 88 61.31 -3.13 1.62
C ARG A 88 61.46 -3.19 3.16
N SER A 89 60.35 -3.11 3.94
CA SER A 89 60.23 -3.41 5.40
C SER A 89 61.05 -2.50 6.37
N SER A 90 60.82 -2.39 7.69
CA SER A 90 59.98 -3.20 8.64
C SER A 90 59.39 -2.37 9.81
N VAL A 91 58.52 -3.03 10.59
CA VAL A 91 57.84 -2.66 11.85
C VAL A 91 58.78 -2.22 13.00
N GLU A 92 58.36 -1.26 13.84
CA GLU A 92 58.59 -1.26 15.31
C GLU A 92 57.62 -0.30 16.07
N SER A 93 57.67 -0.24 17.41
CA SER A 93 56.53 0.17 18.27
C SER A 93 56.83 1.20 19.41
N VAL A 94 55.89 2.14 19.61
CA VAL A 94 55.32 2.71 20.88
C VAL A 94 56.24 2.73 22.13
N PRO A 95 56.51 3.86 22.86
CA PRO A 95 55.42 4.62 23.52
C PRO A 95 55.60 6.13 23.94
N LEU A 96 54.48 6.68 24.43
CA LEU A 96 54.31 7.63 25.57
C LEU A 96 54.48 9.17 25.42
N ALA A 97 53.72 9.85 26.30
CA ALA A 97 53.80 11.26 26.78
C ALA A 97 53.47 12.42 25.80
N SER A 98 52.99 13.60 26.22
CA SER A 98 51.84 14.00 27.08
C SER A 98 51.93 15.51 27.42
N ALA A 99 51.05 16.35 26.87
CA ALA A 99 50.76 17.75 27.29
C ALA A 99 49.58 18.26 26.42
N SER A 100 48.39 18.65 26.91
CA SER A 100 48.04 19.77 27.81
C SER A 100 48.24 21.16 27.19
N GLY A 101 47.15 21.82 26.77
CA GLY A 101 47.18 23.18 26.20
C GLY A 101 45.78 23.76 25.94
N SER A 102 45.20 24.43 26.93
CA SER A 102 43.91 25.13 26.84
C SER A 102 44.05 26.53 26.21
N GLY A 103 43.11 26.95 25.36
CA GLY A 103 43.09 28.31 24.81
C GLY A 103 41.71 28.73 24.28
N SER A 104 40.99 29.55 25.05
CA SER A 104 39.66 30.09 24.71
C SER A 104 39.74 31.50 24.12
N GLY A 105 38.87 31.84 23.15
CA GLY A 105 38.72 33.21 22.64
C GLY A 105 37.30 33.53 22.17
N ARG A 106 36.68 34.57 22.75
CA ARG A 106 35.35 35.11 22.40
C ARG A 106 35.49 36.55 21.88
N TRP A 107 34.89 36.84 20.72
CA TRP A 107 34.41 38.17 20.30
C TRP A 107 33.10 37.89 19.50
N ALA A 108 31.92 38.50 19.66
CA ALA A 108 31.37 39.70 20.32
C ALA A 108 30.79 40.70 19.30
N ASP A 109 29.45 40.74 19.25
CA ASP A 109 28.48 41.75 18.75
C ASP A 109 28.87 42.84 17.72
N ALA A 110 28.00 43.03 16.70
CA ALA A 110 27.24 44.28 16.49
C ALA A 110 26.31 44.29 15.25
N GLY A 111 25.21 45.05 15.35
CA GLY A 111 24.51 45.74 14.24
C GLY A 111 24.24 47.20 14.67
N PRO A 112 23.29 47.97 14.10
CA PRO A 112 22.36 47.71 12.98
C PRO A 112 22.17 48.95 12.02
N MET A 113 21.03 49.03 11.33
CA MET A 113 20.29 50.24 10.82
C MET A 113 20.64 50.96 9.48
N ALA A 114 19.55 51.24 8.73
CA ALA A 114 19.32 52.30 7.70
C ALA A 114 20.21 52.36 6.43
N GLY A 115 19.78 52.93 5.28
CA GLY A 115 18.47 53.47 4.85
C GLY A 115 18.59 54.53 3.72
N ILE A 116 17.51 54.80 2.96
CA ILE A 116 17.38 55.85 1.89
C ILE A 116 18.16 55.51 0.57
N GLY A 117 17.72 55.80 -0.67
CA GLY A 117 16.43 56.29 -1.21
C GLY A 117 16.57 57.03 -2.59
N ALA A 118 15.46 57.15 -3.36
CA ALA A 118 15.27 58.00 -4.57
C ALA A 118 16.10 57.70 -5.87
N ALA A 119 15.79 58.18 -7.09
CA ALA A 119 14.51 58.51 -7.78
C ALA A 119 14.74 58.87 -9.30
N GLY A 120 13.71 58.72 -10.16
CA GLY A 120 13.62 59.28 -11.54
C GLY A 120 14.38 58.50 -12.65
N GLY A 121 14.09 58.65 -13.96
CA GLY A 121 13.02 59.36 -14.69
C GLY A 121 13.07 59.05 -16.22
N VAL A 122 11.94 58.87 -16.94
CA VAL A 122 11.17 59.87 -17.74
C VAL A 122 11.53 59.96 -19.24
N GLY A 123 10.53 59.82 -20.13
CA GLY A 123 10.54 60.18 -21.57
C GLY A 123 11.09 59.09 -22.54
N MET A 124 10.74 59.00 -23.82
CA MET A 124 9.73 59.62 -24.72
C MET A 124 9.36 58.53 -25.79
N GLY A 125 8.31 58.57 -26.62
CA GLY A 125 7.33 59.62 -26.94
C GLY A 125 7.40 60.07 -28.41
N MET A 126 6.83 59.30 -29.36
CA MET A 126 6.58 59.70 -30.78
C MET A 126 5.58 58.72 -31.44
N GLY A 127 5.02 59.01 -32.63
CA GLY A 127 4.05 58.10 -33.30
C GLY A 127 3.70 58.43 -34.76
N MET A 128 2.63 57.78 -35.25
CA MET A 128 2.00 57.83 -36.60
C MET A 128 2.72 57.19 -37.81
N ALA A 129 1.99 56.31 -38.52
CA ALA A 129 1.74 56.36 -39.97
C ALA A 129 0.62 55.37 -40.38
N MET A 130 -0.05 55.59 -41.53
CA MET A 130 -1.02 54.67 -42.18
C MET A 130 -0.45 54.08 -43.49
N GLY A 131 -0.99 52.95 -44.00
CA GLY A 131 -0.52 52.37 -45.28
C GLY A 131 -1.28 51.14 -45.85
N THR A 132 -2.58 51.30 -46.14
CA THR A 132 -3.46 50.56 -47.10
C THR A 132 -2.99 49.37 -47.98
N GLN A 133 -3.90 48.39 -48.16
CA GLN A 133 -4.08 47.42 -49.29
C GLN A 133 -3.03 46.28 -49.48
N SER A 134 -3.34 45.09 -50.02
CA SER A 134 -4.56 44.22 -50.13
C SER A 134 -4.08 42.79 -50.61
N GLU A 135 -4.85 41.73 -50.95
CA GLU A 135 -6.29 41.44 -51.16
C GLU A 135 -6.56 39.88 -51.17
N LEU A 136 -7.82 39.45 -51.38
CA LEU A 136 -8.34 38.06 -51.57
C LEU A 136 -8.25 37.08 -50.35
N GLY A 137 -9.21 36.16 -50.12
CA GLY A 137 -10.54 35.97 -50.72
C GLY A 137 -11.20 34.61 -50.36
N HIS A 138 -12.54 34.57 -50.23
CA HIS A 138 -13.40 33.40 -49.91
C HIS A 138 -13.26 32.83 -48.47
N GLY A 139 -14.29 32.31 -47.80
CA GLY A 139 -15.73 32.32 -48.11
C GLY A 139 -16.50 31.18 -47.42
N TYR A 140 -17.23 31.44 -46.33
CA TYR A 140 -17.98 30.42 -45.58
C TYR A 140 -19.49 30.73 -45.48
N ALA A 141 -20.31 29.69 -45.68
CA ALA A 141 -21.77 29.75 -45.62
C ALA A 141 -22.31 28.97 -44.40
N ARG A 142 -23.50 29.37 -43.92
CA ARG A 142 -24.25 28.68 -42.87
C ARG A 142 -24.89 27.37 -43.37
N PRO A 143 -24.93 26.31 -42.54
CA PRO A 143 -26.01 25.34 -42.53
C PRO A 143 -27.27 25.91 -41.84
N ARG A 144 -28.46 25.42 -42.24
CA ARG A 144 -29.72 25.55 -41.49
C ARG A 144 -29.96 24.25 -40.72
N ALA A 145 -30.64 24.34 -39.57
CA ALA A 145 -31.46 23.24 -39.06
C ALA A 145 -32.93 23.49 -39.44
N SER A 146 -33.71 22.44 -39.67
CA SER A 146 -35.13 22.50 -40.02
C SER A 146 -36.03 22.28 -38.82
N LEU A 147 -37.24 22.83 -38.89
CA LEU A 147 -38.38 22.39 -38.09
C LEU A 147 -39.01 21.16 -38.75
N ASP A 148 -39.52 20.23 -37.95
CA ASP A 148 -40.70 19.44 -38.30
C ASP A 148 -41.50 19.08 -37.03
N SER A 149 -42.69 18.50 -37.18
CA SER A 149 -43.80 18.65 -36.22
C SER A 149 -44.33 17.35 -35.58
N GLU A 150 -45.32 17.54 -34.70
CA GLU A 150 -46.28 16.56 -34.14
C GLU A 150 -45.82 15.63 -32.96
N ARG A 151 -46.68 15.27 -31.98
CA ARG A 151 -47.98 15.85 -31.50
C ARG A 151 -48.50 15.18 -30.21
N GLY A 152 -48.96 16.00 -29.25
CA GLY A 152 -49.79 15.59 -28.09
C GLY A 152 -49.00 15.06 -26.88
N GLY A 153 -49.50 15.18 -25.64
CA GLY A 153 -50.70 15.91 -25.18
C GLY A 153 -51.03 15.58 -23.72
N GLY A 154 -51.05 16.59 -22.84
CA GLY A 154 -51.31 16.44 -21.39
C GLY A 154 -51.62 17.77 -20.72
N ALA A 155 -52.38 17.75 -19.62
CA ALA A 155 -53.00 18.94 -19.03
C ALA A 155 -52.13 19.68 -17.99
N MET A 156 -52.54 20.91 -17.67
CA MET A 156 -51.97 21.83 -16.67
C MET A 156 -51.80 21.21 -15.28
N SER A 157 -50.75 21.60 -14.54
CA SER A 157 -50.86 22.56 -13.43
C SER A 157 -49.49 22.86 -12.80
N GLY A 158 -49.38 23.97 -12.06
CA GLY A 158 -48.22 24.28 -11.21
C GLY A 158 -47.09 25.03 -11.90
N GLY A 159 -47.03 26.34 -11.69
CA GLY A 159 -45.83 27.14 -11.90
C GLY A 159 -45.72 28.14 -10.75
N GLU A 160 -44.55 28.22 -10.12
CA GLU A 160 -44.04 29.29 -9.23
C GLU A 160 -42.69 28.89 -8.58
N ASP A 161 -42.28 27.61 -8.64
CA ASP A 161 -41.03 27.12 -8.02
C ASP A 161 -39.78 27.14 -8.94
N ASP A 162 -39.90 26.87 -10.25
CA ASP A 162 -38.76 26.74 -11.20
C ASP A 162 -37.80 27.96 -11.22
N GLU A 163 -38.33 29.18 -11.08
CA GLU A 163 -37.50 30.41 -11.11
C GLU A 163 -36.54 30.49 -9.91
N ARG A 164 -36.82 29.79 -8.81
CA ARG A 164 -35.89 29.71 -7.66
C ARG A 164 -34.78 28.70 -7.88
N GLU A 165 -35.06 27.59 -8.55
CA GLU A 165 -34.05 26.58 -8.84
C GLU A 165 -33.07 27.08 -9.92
N MET A 166 -33.58 27.78 -10.96
CA MET A 166 -32.73 28.43 -11.96
C MET A 166 -31.93 29.63 -11.42
N ALA A 167 -32.43 30.31 -10.38
CA ALA A 167 -31.67 31.34 -9.66
C ALA A 167 -30.62 30.75 -8.71
N ALA A 168 -30.88 29.57 -8.12
CA ALA A 168 -29.92 28.86 -7.28
C ALA A 168 -28.72 28.33 -8.09
N SER A 169 -28.95 27.82 -9.30
CA SER A 169 -27.87 27.31 -10.17
C SER A 169 -26.92 28.39 -10.72
N ALA A 170 -27.19 29.67 -10.46
CA ALA A 170 -26.30 30.79 -10.77
C ALA A 170 -25.41 31.21 -9.58
N ALA A 171 -25.65 30.67 -8.38
CA ALA A 171 -24.88 30.97 -7.17
C ALA A 171 -23.69 30.01 -6.95
N ASP A 172 -23.72 28.81 -7.54
CA ASP A 172 -22.56 27.91 -7.63
C ASP A 172 -21.55 28.46 -8.65
N MET A 173 -20.81 29.48 -8.22
CA MET A 173 -19.55 29.90 -8.84
C MET A 173 -18.51 28.81 -8.60
N ALA A 174 -18.61 27.73 -9.39
CA ALA A 174 -17.64 26.64 -9.40
C ALA A 174 -16.23 27.21 -9.59
N THR A 175 -15.36 27.03 -8.58
CA THR A 175 -13.94 27.37 -8.69
C THR A 175 -13.37 26.65 -9.89
N LEU A 176 -12.77 27.40 -10.82
CA LEU A 176 -12.63 26.92 -12.20
C LEU A 176 -11.45 25.94 -12.39
N VAL A 177 -10.69 25.72 -11.32
CA VAL A 177 -9.98 24.48 -11.05
C VAL A 177 -10.86 23.67 -10.09
N GLU A 178 -11.37 22.53 -10.51
CA GLU A 178 -12.11 21.64 -9.60
C GLU A 178 -11.26 21.33 -8.35
N PRO A 179 -11.85 21.25 -7.14
CA PRO A 179 -11.16 20.78 -5.93
C PRO A 179 -10.42 19.46 -6.15
N SER A 180 -11.02 18.57 -6.95
CA SER A 180 -10.50 17.27 -7.37
C SER A 180 -9.06 17.34 -7.92
N PHE A 181 -8.64 18.43 -8.57
CA PHE A 181 -7.32 18.50 -9.21
C PHE A 181 -6.19 18.79 -8.21
N ASP A 182 -6.40 19.68 -7.24
CA ASP A 182 -5.44 19.91 -6.14
C ASP A 182 -5.42 18.72 -5.17
N GLU A 183 -6.59 18.09 -4.96
CA GLU A 183 -6.72 16.84 -4.18
C GLU A 183 -5.99 15.66 -4.83
N ASN A 184 -6.06 15.50 -6.16
CA ASN A 184 -5.32 14.45 -6.88
C ASN A 184 -3.79 14.66 -6.76
N ILE A 185 -3.27 15.88 -6.87
CA ILE A 185 -1.84 16.16 -6.66
C ILE A 185 -1.45 15.91 -5.19
N LEU A 186 -2.30 16.30 -4.24
CA LEU A 186 -2.08 16.02 -2.81
C LEU A 186 -2.05 14.52 -2.51
N ARG A 187 -2.88 13.71 -3.18
CA ARG A 187 -2.86 12.25 -3.04
C ARG A 187 -1.58 11.64 -3.60
N ALA A 188 -1.16 12.01 -4.82
CA ALA A 188 0.10 11.53 -5.42
C ALA A 188 1.33 11.89 -4.58
N LEU A 189 1.35 13.09 -3.98
CA LEU A 189 2.38 13.50 -3.02
C LEU A 189 2.40 12.62 -1.75
N CYS A 190 1.23 12.19 -1.27
CA CYS A 190 1.12 11.28 -0.12
C CYS A 190 1.59 9.86 -0.46
N GLU A 191 1.12 9.31 -1.59
CA GLU A 191 1.54 8.01 -2.12
C GLU A 191 3.08 7.94 -2.30
N THR A 192 3.70 9.06 -2.68
CA THR A 192 5.16 9.19 -2.82
C THR A 192 5.90 9.26 -1.48
N ASP A 193 5.36 9.98 -0.48
CA ASP A 193 5.96 10.02 0.86
C ASP A 193 5.85 8.67 1.57
N GLU A 194 4.76 7.92 1.35
CA GLU A 194 4.62 6.53 1.79
C GLU A 194 5.67 5.61 1.15
N ALA A 195 5.89 5.71 -0.17
CA ALA A 195 6.93 4.97 -0.87
C ALA A 195 8.34 5.31 -0.33
N ALA A 196 8.61 6.60 -0.09
CA ALA A 196 9.87 7.05 0.50
C ALA A 196 10.06 6.54 1.94
N ALA A 197 9.00 6.55 2.76
CA ALA A 197 9.00 6.02 4.12
C ALA A 197 9.20 4.49 4.13
N PHE A 198 8.61 3.75 3.19
CA PHE A 198 8.86 2.32 3.00
C PHE A 198 10.34 2.05 2.71
N LEU A 199 10.94 2.74 1.74
CA LEU A 199 12.35 2.56 1.40
C LEU A 199 13.28 2.85 2.60
N LYS A 200 12.96 3.86 3.42
CA LYS A 200 13.71 4.17 4.65
C LYS A 200 13.66 3.06 5.68
N LYS A 201 12.47 2.48 5.89
CA LYS A 201 12.27 1.36 6.83
C LYS A 201 12.94 0.09 6.32
N ARG A 202 12.91 -0.15 5.01
CA ARG A 202 13.62 -1.25 4.36
C ARG A 202 15.15 -1.10 4.46
N ALA A 203 15.67 0.12 4.30
CA ALA A 203 17.08 0.43 4.53
C ALA A 203 17.52 0.06 5.96
N ALA A 204 16.77 0.50 6.98
CA ALA A 204 17.08 0.21 8.38
C ALA A 204 17.11 -1.30 8.71
N LEU A 205 16.21 -2.09 8.11
CA LEU A 205 16.19 -3.55 8.26
C LEU A 205 17.45 -4.22 7.68
N GLU A 206 17.84 -3.83 6.46
CA GLU A 206 19.00 -4.43 5.75
C GLU A 206 20.35 -4.00 6.36
N ASP A 207 20.44 -2.76 6.85
CA ASP A 207 21.61 -2.23 7.56
C ASP A 207 21.83 -2.94 8.90
N GLU A 208 20.77 -3.11 9.71
CA GLU A 208 20.86 -3.83 10.99
C GLU A 208 21.13 -5.33 10.77
N TYR A 209 20.52 -5.96 9.77
CA TYR A 209 20.83 -7.36 9.40
C TYR A 209 22.30 -7.53 9.00
N GLY A 210 22.83 -6.65 8.15
CA GLY A 210 24.24 -6.63 7.78
C GLY A 210 25.16 -6.44 8.99
N LYS A 211 24.87 -5.47 9.86
CA LYS A 211 25.63 -5.23 11.10
C LYS A 211 25.64 -6.44 12.03
N GLN A 212 24.50 -7.10 12.22
CA GLN A 212 24.40 -8.30 13.05
C GLN A 212 25.18 -9.47 12.45
N MET A 213 25.08 -9.70 11.14
CA MET A 213 25.85 -10.74 10.45
C MET A 213 27.37 -10.49 10.54
N GLN A 214 27.82 -9.25 10.30
CA GLN A 214 29.23 -8.88 10.41
C GLN A 214 29.77 -9.05 11.83
N LYS A 215 28.97 -8.67 12.84
CA LYS A 215 29.32 -8.84 14.26
C LYS A 215 29.44 -10.32 14.64
N LEU A 216 28.48 -11.15 14.22
CA LEU A 216 28.47 -12.59 14.47
C LEU A 216 29.67 -13.30 13.82
N ALA A 217 29.93 -13.01 12.53
CA ALA A 217 31.07 -13.59 11.83
C ALA A 217 32.42 -13.25 12.50
N ARG A 218 32.58 -11.99 12.94
CA ARG A 218 33.77 -11.55 13.66
C ARG A 218 33.91 -12.16 15.05
N SER A 219 32.83 -12.27 15.83
CA SER A 219 32.90 -12.89 17.16
C SER A 219 33.17 -14.39 17.05
N SER A 220 32.48 -15.12 16.17
CA SER A 220 32.71 -16.55 15.92
C SER A 220 34.11 -16.87 15.38
N SER A 221 34.73 -15.94 14.65
CA SER A 221 36.14 -16.04 14.23
C SER A 221 37.10 -15.80 15.40
N ALA A 222 36.87 -14.75 16.20
CA ALA A 222 37.73 -14.39 17.34
C ALA A 222 37.64 -15.39 18.51
N GLU A 223 36.44 -15.89 18.82
CA GLU A 223 36.20 -16.92 19.84
C GLU A 223 36.89 -18.24 19.47
N TYR A 224 36.82 -18.64 18.19
CA TYR A 224 37.52 -19.83 17.71
C TYR A 224 39.05 -19.66 17.79
N ALA A 225 39.57 -18.48 17.43
CA ALA A 225 41.00 -18.17 17.52
C ALA A 225 41.53 -18.03 18.97
N ALA A 226 40.64 -17.87 19.96
CA ALA A 226 40.98 -17.79 21.39
C ALA A 226 40.90 -19.15 22.11
N ALA A 227 40.40 -20.19 21.45
CA ALA A 227 40.26 -21.54 22.01
C ALA A 227 41.30 -22.52 21.42
N ASP A 228 41.60 -23.61 22.13
CA ASP A 228 42.31 -24.78 21.59
C ASP A 228 41.38 -25.58 20.65
N GLY A 229 41.01 -24.96 19.52
CA GLY A 229 40.17 -25.54 18.49
C GLY A 229 40.90 -26.59 17.63
N LYS A 230 40.15 -27.24 16.73
CA LYS A 230 40.75 -28.09 15.68
C LYS A 230 41.65 -27.23 14.78
N ALA A 231 42.94 -27.56 14.73
CA ALA A 231 43.90 -26.97 13.80
C ALA A 231 43.84 -27.64 12.40
N GLY A 232 44.55 -27.06 11.42
CA GLY A 232 44.68 -27.61 10.07
C GLY A 232 43.65 -27.08 9.07
N SER A 233 43.16 -27.96 8.20
CA SER A 233 42.17 -27.64 7.17
C SER A 233 40.87 -27.11 7.77
N PHE A 234 40.42 -27.67 8.90
CA PHE A 234 39.18 -27.25 9.56
C PHE A 234 39.16 -25.75 9.93
N VAL A 235 40.19 -25.24 10.62
CA VAL A 235 40.27 -23.82 10.99
C VAL A 235 40.46 -22.92 9.77
N THR A 236 41.13 -23.42 8.73
CA THR A 236 41.29 -22.68 7.46
C THR A 236 39.94 -22.50 6.76
N ALA A 237 39.11 -23.56 6.70
CA ALA A 237 37.76 -23.50 6.19
C ALA A 237 36.82 -22.64 7.05
N TRP A 238 36.94 -22.72 8.39
CA TRP A 238 36.17 -21.89 9.32
C TRP A 238 36.47 -20.38 9.16
N HIS A 239 37.74 -19.99 9.15
CA HIS A 239 38.11 -18.58 8.93
C HIS A 239 37.87 -18.11 7.47
N ALA A 240 37.71 -19.03 6.51
CA ALA A 240 37.24 -18.69 5.17
C ALA A 240 35.72 -18.43 5.16
N SER A 241 34.92 -19.31 5.77
CA SER A 241 33.47 -19.15 5.82
C SER A 241 33.03 -17.90 6.58
N MET A 242 33.70 -17.53 7.68
CA MET A 242 33.43 -16.28 8.39
C MET A 242 33.69 -15.05 7.50
N ARG A 243 34.76 -15.06 6.69
CA ARG A 243 35.03 -13.99 5.72
C ARG A 243 33.97 -13.92 4.62
N THR A 244 33.41 -15.04 4.16
CA THR A 244 32.26 -15.04 3.24
C THR A 244 31.06 -14.32 3.84
N HIS A 245 30.74 -14.57 5.11
CA HIS A 245 29.64 -13.89 5.81
C HIS A 245 29.93 -12.40 6.05
N GLU A 246 31.18 -12.00 6.32
CA GLU A 246 31.55 -10.57 6.38
C GLU A 246 31.36 -9.85 5.03
N LEU A 247 31.60 -10.52 3.89
CA LEU A 247 31.36 -9.97 2.56
C LEU A 247 29.87 -9.86 2.21
N MET A 248 29.05 -10.85 2.58
CA MET A 248 27.59 -10.77 2.45
C MET A 248 27.03 -9.61 3.30
N ALA A 249 27.50 -9.46 4.53
CA ALA A 249 27.12 -8.36 5.41
C ALA A 249 27.46 -6.98 4.81
N ASP A 250 28.65 -6.84 4.22
CA ASP A 250 29.06 -5.62 3.51
C ASP A 250 28.18 -5.34 2.25
N SER A 251 27.77 -6.38 1.52
CA SER A 251 26.78 -6.26 0.43
C SER A 251 25.43 -5.70 0.94
N ARG A 252 24.92 -6.24 2.06
CA ARG A 252 23.66 -5.82 2.70
C ARG A 252 23.70 -4.37 3.18
N MET A 253 24.79 -3.96 3.84
CA MET A 253 24.97 -2.57 4.28
C MET A 253 25.07 -1.59 3.10
N LYS A 254 25.68 -2.00 1.98
CA LYS A 254 25.72 -1.19 0.75
C LYS A 254 24.35 -1.05 0.09
N PHE A 255 23.58 -2.13 0.00
CA PHE A 255 22.19 -2.09 -0.47
C PHE A 255 21.33 -1.17 0.40
N ALA A 256 21.40 -1.31 1.73
CA ALA A 256 20.73 -0.43 2.67
C ALA A 256 21.05 1.07 2.47
N THR A 257 22.34 1.39 2.26
CA THR A 257 22.76 2.77 1.95
C THR A 257 22.06 3.30 0.70
N ARG A 258 21.98 2.52 -0.38
CA ARG A 258 21.27 2.91 -1.62
C ARG A 258 19.76 3.10 -1.43
N LEU A 259 19.13 2.32 -0.56
CA LEU A 259 17.71 2.50 -0.23
C LEU A 259 17.46 3.79 0.57
N ASN A 260 18.36 4.18 1.48
CA ASN A 260 18.24 5.44 2.20
C ASN A 260 18.49 6.65 1.27
N GLU A 261 19.49 6.59 0.39
CA GLU A 261 19.70 7.60 -0.67
C GLU A 261 18.41 7.83 -1.48
N MET A 262 17.77 6.75 -1.97
CA MET A 262 16.52 6.84 -2.73
C MET A 262 15.34 7.38 -1.92
N SER A 263 15.28 7.07 -0.62
CA SER A 263 14.27 7.64 0.28
C SER A 263 14.44 9.16 0.40
N GLU A 264 15.69 9.64 0.51
CA GLU A 264 16.01 11.07 0.60
C GLU A 264 15.81 11.80 -0.73
N GLU A 265 16.12 11.16 -1.87
CA GLU A 265 15.81 11.63 -3.22
C GLU A 265 14.29 11.87 -3.39
N LEU A 266 13.44 10.87 -3.11
CA LEU A 266 11.98 11.02 -3.14
C LEU A 266 11.46 12.07 -2.14
N ASN A 267 12.00 12.08 -0.92
CA ASN A 267 11.63 13.06 0.11
C ASN A 267 11.88 14.50 -0.35
N ASN A 268 12.84 14.74 -1.25
CA ASN A 268 13.14 16.07 -1.75
C ASN A 268 12.26 16.42 -2.96
N LEU A 269 11.95 15.45 -3.82
CA LEU A 269 10.97 15.59 -4.90
C LEU A 269 9.60 16.03 -4.36
N VAL A 270 9.08 15.36 -3.32
CA VAL A 270 7.80 15.73 -2.65
C VAL A 270 7.78 17.20 -2.21
N LYS A 271 8.89 17.71 -1.64
CA LYS A 271 9.00 19.10 -1.18
C LYS A 271 9.08 20.11 -2.32
N GLU A 272 9.73 19.75 -3.42
CA GLU A 272 9.86 20.60 -4.61
C GLU A 272 8.51 20.71 -5.34
N VAL A 273 7.85 19.58 -5.58
CA VAL A 273 6.53 19.53 -6.23
C VAL A 273 5.45 20.20 -5.37
N ASP A 274 5.40 19.98 -4.05
CA ASP A 274 4.44 20.67 -3.17
C ASP A 274 4.62 22.20 -3.18
N LYS A 275 5.88 22.68 -3.24
CA LYS A 275 6.20 24.10 -3.39
C LYS A 275 5.73 24.64 -4.76
N SER A 276 5.97 23.90 -5.86
CA SER A 276 5.52 24.26 -7.22
C SER A 276 4.00 24.29 -7.34
N ARG A 277 3.29 23.32 -6.73
CA ARG A 277 1.83 23.30 -6.64
C ARG A 277 1.30 24.52 -5.89
N LYS A 278 1.87 24.83 -4.71
CA LYS A 278 1.47 25.99 -3.89
C LYS A 278 1.62 27.32 -4.62
N LEU A 279 2.75 27.53 -5.32
CA LEU A 279 2.97 28.73 -6.13
C LEU A 279 1.98 28.83 -7.30
N THR A 280 1.70 27.73 -7.97
CA THR A 280 0.73 27.67 -9.08
C THR A 280 -0.70 27.92 -8.60
N LYS A 281 -1.08 27.38 -7.43
CA LYS A 281 -2.38 27.64 -6.79
C LYS A 281 -2.55 29.11 -6.38
N GLU A 282 -1.51 29.71 -5.78
CA GLU A 282 -1.52 31.14 -5.43
C GLU A 282 -1.59 32.05 -6.69
N LEU A 283 -1.01 31.62 -7.82
CA LEU A 283 -1.17 32.30 -9.11
C LEU A 283 -2.61 32.16 -9.65
N ALA A 284 -3.21 30.97 -9.56
CA ALA A 284 -4.58 30.71 -10.00
C ALA A 284 -5.60 31.57 -9.25
N THR A 285 -5.58 31.55 -7.92
CA THR A 285 -6.48 32.36 -7.07
C THR A 285 -6.32 33.86 -7.31
N ARG A 286 -5.13 34.35 -7.67
CA ARG A 286 -4.93 35.77 -8.04
C ARG A 286 -5.63 36.14 -9.35
N TYR A 287 -5.52 35.32 -10.39
CA TYR A 287 -6.19 35.57 -11.66
C TYR A 287 -7.72 35.39 -11.56
N GLU A 288 -8.18 34.38 -10.84
CA GLU A 288 -9.61 34.12 -10.59
C GLU A 288 -10.27 35.28 -9.83
N ARG A 289 -9.62 35.79 -8.76
CA ARG A 289 -10.10 36.98 -8.04
C ARG A 289 -10.15 38.22 -8.94
N ALA A 290 -9.14 38.44 -9.79
CA ALA A 290 -9.12 39.60 -10.69
C ALA A 290 -10.27 39.58 -11.71
N LEU A 291 -10.67 38.39 -12.18
CA LEU A 291 -11.85 38.21 -13.01
C LEU A 291 -13.14 38.50 -12.23
N GLN A 292 -13.32 37.89 -11.05
CA GLN A 292 -14.48 38.10 -10.17
C GLN A 292 -14.67 39.57 -9.76
N GLU A 293 -13.59 40.29 -9.45
CA GLU A 293 -13.64 41.72 -9.12
C GLU A 293 -14.09 42.58 -10.32
N SER A 294 -13.65 42.23 -11.54
CA SER A 294 -14.07 42.90 -12.78
C SER A 294 -15.54 42.62 -13.11
N GLU A 295 -15.97 41.36 -13.00
CA GLU A 295 -17.37 40.95 -13.23
C GLU A 295 -18.31 41.63 -12.22
N SER A 296 -17.91 41.68 -10.94
CA SER A 296 -18.63 42.40 -9.89
C SER A 296 -18.70 43.92 -10.14
N LEU A 297 -17.69 44.52 -10.77
CA LEU A 297 -17.73 45.94 -11.19
C LEU A 297 -18.68 46.16 -12.37
N THR A 298 -18.73 45.22 -13.32
CA THR A 298 -19.68 45.25 -14.44
C THR A 298 -21.13 45.13 -13.95
N GLU A 299 -21.43 44.22 -13.01
CA GLU A 299 -22.77 44.11 -12.41
C GLU A 299 -23.18 45.39 -11.64
N LYS A 300 -22.23 45.99 -10.90
CA LYS A 300 -22.45 47.26 -10.17
C LYS A 300 -22.66 48.48 -11.08
N THR A 301 -22.07 48.49 -12.29
CA THR A 301 -22.24 49.59 -13.26
C THR A 301 -23.51 49.40 -14.10
N LYS A 302 -23.84 48.15 -14.46
CA LYS A 302 -25.13 47.75 -15.04
C LYS A 302 -26.30 48.20 -14.15
N ALA A 303 -26.34 47.78 -12.89
CA ALA A 303 -27.42 48.13 -11.97
C ALA A 303 -27.61 49.66 -11.80
N ARG A 304 -26.52 50.44 -11.85
CA ARG A 304 -26.60 51.91 -11.85
C ARG A 304 -27.21 52.48 -13.13
N PHE A 305 -26.86 51.91 -14.29
CA PHE A 305 -27.46 52.30 -15.56
C PHE A 305 -28.95 52.00 -15.58
N ASP A 306 -29.33 50.78 -15.18
CA ASP A 306 -30.73 50.32 -15.12
C ASP A 306 -31.57 51.23 -14.20
N MET A 307 -31.09 51.51 -12.97
CA MET A 307 -31.75 52.45 -12.04
C MET A 307 -31.90 53.88 -12.63
N THR A 308 -30.94 54.37 -13.41
CA THR A 308 -31.09 55.69 -14.09
C THR A 308 -32.06 55.65 -15.28
N GLY A 309 -32.27 54.48 -15.89
CA GLY A 309 -33.33 54.24 -16.87
C GLY A 309 -34.72 54.33 -16.21
N GLU A 310 -34.93 53.57 -15.13
CA GLU A 310 -36.18 53.59 -14.35
C GLU A 310 -36.54 55.02 -13.87
N GLU A 311 -35.55 55.79 -13.40
CA GLU A 311 -35.77 57.19 -12.97
C GLU A 311 -36.18 58.10 -14.14
N LEU A 312 -35.62 57.87 -15.34
CA LEU A 312 -35.98 58.62 -16.54
C LEU A 312 -37.39 58.27 -17.03
N GLU A 313 -37.72 56.98 -17.13
CA GLU A 313 -39.06 56.51 -17.52
C GLU A 313 -40.14 57.05 -16.57
N ARG A 314 -39.89 56.99 -15.26
CA ARG A 314 -40.79 57.54 -14.24
C ARG A 314 -40.98 59.05 -14.35
N LEU A 315 -39.96 59.81 -14.78
CA LEU A 315 -40.11 61.24 -15.05
C LEU A 315 -40.86 61.52 -16.36
N LEU A 316 -40.63 60.73 -17.40
CA LEU A 316 -41.32 60.89 -18.69
C LEU A 316 -42.82 60.61 -18.57
N LEU A 317 -43.22 59.54 -17.87
CA LEU A 317 -44.63 59.28 -17.52
C LEU A 317 -45.26 60.47 -16.75
N GLN A 318 -44.52 61.05 -15.78
CA GLN A 318 -44.96 62.26 -15.06
C GLN A 318 -45.06 63.50 -15.97
N LYS A 319 -44.28 63.58 -17.05
CA LYS A 319 -44.30 64.69 -18.02
C LYS A 319 -45.45 64.58 -19.01
N GLU A 320 -45.79 63.38 -19.45
CA GLU A 320 -46.88 63.12 -20.41
C GLU A 320 -48.27 63.23 -19.75
N GLY A 321 -48.33 63.26 -18.42
CA GLY A 321 -49.54 63.56 -17.64
C GLY A 321 -50.26 62.34 -17.08
N GLU A 322 -49.71 61.14 -17.26
CA GLU A 322 -50.23 59.92 -16.65
C GLU A 322 -49.92 59.90 -15.14
N SER A 323 -50.83 60.49 -14.37
CA SER A 323 -50.83 60.40 -12.92
C SER A 323 -51.13 58.96 -12.49
N LEU A 324 -50.08 58.16 -12.27
CA LEU A 324 -50.19 56.84 -11.63
C LEU A 324 -51.10 56.93 -10.40
N LYS A 325 -52.21 56.20 -10.43
CA LYS A 325 -53.08 56.02 -9.27
C LYS A 325 -52.62 54.78 -8.52
N ASP A 326 -51.76 54.99 -7.53
CA ASP A 326 -51.55 53.98 -6.49
C ASP A 326 -52.89 53.67 -5.82
N ASN A 327 -53.46 52.50 -6.12
CA ASN A 327 -53.92 51.57 -5.09
C ASN A 327 -54.33 50.19 -5.62
N ALA A 328 -53.77 49.18 -4.95
CA ALA A 328 -54.40 47.92 -4.53
C ALA A 328 -53.98 46.61 -5.21
N MET A 329 -52.85 46.05 -4.76
CA MET A 329 -52.73 44.60 -4.51
C MET A 329 -51.75 44.33 -3.34
N GLN A 330 -52.08 44.80 -2.13
CA GLN A 330 -51.30 44.48 -0.93
C GLN A 330 -51.69 43.09 -0.40
N GLY A 331 -50.68 42.24 -0.14
CA GLY A 331 -50.88 40.84 0.28
C GLY A 331 -51.67 40.67 1.59
N ARG A 332 -52.38 39.55 1.73
CA ARG A 332 -53.24 39.25 2.89
C ARG A 332 -52.44 38.98 4.17
N SER A 333 -52.92 39.52 5.29
CA SER A 333 -52.88 38.85 6.60
C SER A 333 -54.03 39.37 7.50
N PRO A 334 -54.63 38.54 8.37
CA PRO A 334 -55.94 38.85 8.95
C PRO A 334 -55.90 39.49 10.36
N VAL A 335 -56.83 40.45 10.56
CA VAL A 335 -57.68 40.65 11.76
C VAL A 335 -57.01 40.58 13.15
N ASN A 336 -56.91 41.73 13.85
CA ASN A 336 -57.84 41.99 14.97
C ASN A 336 -57.98 43.46 15.44
N GLY A 337 -59.21 43.83 15.81
CA GLY A 337 -59.60 44.75 16.89
C GLY A 337 -58.90 46.09 17.15
N LYS A 338 -59.46 47.20 16.59
CA LYS A 338 -60.27 48.24 17.31
C LYS A 338 -60.47 49.50 16.46
N ARG A 339 -61.58 50.21 16.70
CA ARG A 339 -61.94 51.47 16.00
C ARG A 339 -61.66 52.67 16.91
N VAL A 340 -61.21 53.78 16.33
CA VAL A 340 -61.41 55.14 16.87
C VAL A 340 -61.98 56.00 15.76
N ILE A 341 -63.01 56.80 16.07
CA ILE A 341 -63.74 57.62 15.09
C ILE A 341 -63.24 59.07 15.18
N GLY A 342 -62.63 59.57 14.10
CA GLY A 342 -62.31 60.99 13.90
C GLY A 342 -63.14 61.56 12.77
N LYS A 343 -63.82 62.69 12.99
CA LYS A 343 -64.73 63.30 11.99
C LYS A 343 -63.96 64.07 10.90
N ALA A 344 -64.59 64.11 9.72
CA ALA A 344 -64.21 64.92 8.58
C ALA A 344 -64.13 66.44 8.88
N VAL A 345 -63.45 67.18 8.00
CA VAL A 345 -64.06 68.31 7.26
C VAL A 345 -63.31 68.48 5.94
N ALA A 346 -64.04 68.67 4.84
CA ALA A 346 -63.46 69.03 3.56
C ALA A 346 -63.19 70.54 3.51
N LYS A 347 -61.94 70.95 3.24
CA LYS A 347 -61.59 72.34 2.95
C LYS A 347 -60.29 72.42 2.16
N GLY A 348 -60.26 73.25 1.12
CA GLY A 348 -59.07 73.47 0.29
C GLY A 348 -59.02 72.61 -0.97
N GLY A 349 -59.60 73.13 -2.06
CA GLY A 349 -58.94 72.97 -3.35
C GLY A 349 -57.66 73.82 -3.39
N MET A 350 -56.95 73.81 -4.53
CA MET A 350 -55.66 74.49 -4.73
C MET A 350 -54.47 73.85 -3.98
N LEU A 351 -53.90 72.80 -4.57
CA LEU A 351 -52.44 72.68 -4.73
C LEU A 351 -52.05 71.77 -5.92
N LEU A 352 -52.70 71.99 -7.07
CA LEU A 352 -52.15 71.66 -8.39
C LEU A 352 -50.93 72.56 -8.66
N LYS A 353 -49.87 72.43 -7.87
CA LYS A 353 -48.60 73.11 -8.10
C LYS A 353 -47.85 72.32 -9.16
N GLY A 354 -48.28 72.49 -10.41
CA GLY A 354 -47.54 72.05 -11.58
C GLY A 354 -46.09 72.46 -11.40
N ARG A 355 -45.21 71.46 -11.27
CA ARG A 355 -43.77 71.64 -11.19
C ARG A 355 -43.39 72.39 -12.46
N ASN A 356 -42.83 73.60 -12.34
CA ASN A 356 -42.61 74.51 -13.48
C ASN A 356 -42.07 73.68 -14.68
N PRO A 357 -42.66 73.73 -15.88
CA PRO A 357 -42.20 72.93 -17.01
C PRO A 357 -40.69 73.04 -17.27
N GLN A 358 -40.11 74.22 -17.05
CA GLN A 358 -38.66 74.47 -17.13
C GLN A 358 -37.84 73.69 -16.07
N ASN A 359 -38.45 73.36 -14.93
CA ASN A 359 -37.86 72.60 -13.84
C ASN A 359 -38.07 71.08 -14.00
N ILE A 360 -39.14 70.65 -14.68
CA ILE A 360 -39.25 69.25 -15.14
C ILE A 360 -38.18 69.00 -16.20
N GLN A 361 -38.08 69.88 -17.22
CA GLN A 361 -37.08 69.76 -18.27
C GLN A 361 -35.65 69.73 -17.71
N ARG A 362 -35.31 70.62 -16.75
CA ARG A 362 -34.00 70.56 -16.07
C ARG A 362 -33.73 69.25 -15.34
N GLN A 363 -34.73 68.62 -14.72
CA GLN A 363 -34.54 67.31 -14.08
C GLN A 363 -34.36 66.21 -15.13
N GLU A 364 -35.09 66.29 -16.24
CA GLU A 364 -34.98 65.36 -17.37
C GLU A 364 -33.61 65.43 -18.05
N ASP A 365 -33.11 66.65 -18.27
CA ASP A 365 -31.78 66.90 -18.85
C ASP A 365 -30.66 66.41 -17.90
N ASP A 366 -30.82 66.61 -16.58
CA ASP A 366 -29.91 66.09 -15.55
C ASP A 366 -29.93 64.55 -15.47
N ILE A 367 -31.11 63.92 -15.43
CA ILE A 367 -31.22 62.45 -15.42
C ILE A 367 -30.65 61.87 -16.72
N ARG A 368 -30.88 62.47 -17.89
CA ARG A 368 -30.22 62.03 -19.14
C ARG A 368 -28.70 62.16 -19.08
N ALA A 369 -28.16 63.22 -18.48
CA ALA A 369 -26.72 63.35 -18.29
C ALA A 369 -26.15 62.26 -17.35
N ARG A 370 -26.85 61.95 -16.25
CA ARG A 370 -26.49 60.84 -15.34
C ARG A 370 -26.60 59.47 -16.04
N MET A 371 -27.67 59.23 -16.80
CA MET A 371 -27.88 58.00 -17.57
C MET A 371 -26.80 57.83 -18.64
N SER A 372 -26.42 58.89 -19.37
CA SER A 372 -25.31 58.82 -20.32
C SER A 372 -24.01 58.42 -19.63
N SER A 373 -23.67 59.07 -18.51
CA SER A 373 -22.46 58.77 -17.73
C SER A 373 -22.47 57.33 -17.18
N ALA A 374 -23.61 56.83 -16.70
CA ALA A 374 -23.76 55.44 -16.27
C ALA A 374 -23.63 54.45 -17.45
N SER A 375 -24.17 54.81 -18.62
CA SER A 375 -24.09 54.02 -19.85
C SER A 375 -22.66 53.93 -20.38
N ASP A 376 -21.89 55.01 -20.30
CA ASP A 376 -20.45 55.02 -20.65
C ASP A 376 -19.61 54.23 -19.64
N ALA A 377 -19.90 54.36 -18.35
CA ALA A 377 -19.24 53.57 -17.30
C ALA A 377 -19.50 52.06 -17.47
N TYR A 378 -20.75 51.67 -17.78
CA TYR A 378 -21.11 50.29 -18.06
C TYR A 378 -20.46 49.77 -19.36
N ARG A 379 -20.49 50.54 -20.47
CA ARG A 379 -19.78 50.19 -21.72
C ARG A 379 -18.28 49.96 -21.49
N LYS A 380 -17.65 50.79 -20.65
CA LYS A 380 -16.24 50.61 -20.28
C LYS A 380 -16.04 49.33 -19.47
N ALA A 381 -16.83 49.13 -18.41
CA ALA A 381 -16.71 47.95 -17.55
C ALA A 381 -16.88 46.64 -18.34
N VAL A 382 -17.89 46.56 -19.22
CA VAL A 382 -18.09 45.42 -20.14
C VAL A 382 -16.85 45.17 -21.01
N THR A 383 -16.24 46.21 -21.57
CA THR A 383 -15.03 46.09 -22.42
C THR A 383 -13.81 45.62 -21.59
N ASP A 384 -13.62 46.19 -20.40
CA ASP A 384 -12.54 45.81 -19.48
C ASP A 384 -12.69 44.34 -19.05
N THR A 385 -13.89 43.93 -18.61
CA THR A 385 -14.21 42.54 -18.20
C THR A 385 -14.10 41.56 -19.37
N GLN A 386 -14.56 41.90 -20.57
CA GLN A 386 -14.38 41.06 -21.75
C GLN A 386 -12.89 40.83 -22.07
N THR A 387 -12.06 41.86 -21.92
CA THR A 387 -10.61 41.76 -22.12
C THR A 387 -9.97 40.83 -21.09
N ILE A 388 -10.26 41.01 -19.79
CA ILE A 388 -9.74 40.17 -18.70
C ILE A 388 -10.22 38.72 -18.86
N ARG A 389 -11.50 38.51 -19.20
CA ARG A 389 -12.08 37.18 -19.45
C ARG A 389 -11.42 36.48 -20.64
N GLN A 390 -11.15 37.20 -21.73
CA GLN A 390 -10.40 36.65 -22.88
C GLN A 390 -8.95 36.31 -22.52
N GLU A 391 -8.26 37.12 -21.72
CA GLU A 391 -6.90 36.79 -21.27
C GLU A 391 -6.90 35.55 -20.36
N TYR A 392 -7.84 35.50 -19.40
CA TYR A 392 -7.98 34.41 -18.45
C TYR A 392 -8.20 33.06 -19.15
N PHE A 393 -9.27 32.93 -19.95
CA PHE A 393 -9.65 31.65 -20.55
C PHE A 393 -8.72 31.21 -21.69
N ASN A 394 -8.18 32.14 -22.50
CA ASN A 394 -7.35 31.76 -23.66
C ASN A 394 -5.87 31.56 -23.30
N PHE A 395 -5.35 32.21 -22.24
CA PHE A 395 -3.92 32.19 -21.92
C PHE A 395 -3.60 31.77 -20.49
N GLN A 396 -4.25 32.36 -19.48
CA GLN A 396 -3.83 32.13 -18.09
C GLN A 396 -4.27 30.77 -17.56
N LEU A 397 -5.55 30.40 -17.72
CA LEU A 397 -6.09 29.12 -17.28
C LEU A 397 -5.38 27.92 -17.95
N PRO A 398 -5.18 27.87 -19.30
CA PRO A 398 -4.41 26.78 -19.93
C PRO A 398 -2.96 26.68 -19.44
N ARG A 399 -2.34 27.81 -19.05
CA ARG A 399 -0.98 27.85 -18.50
C ARG A 399 -0.93 27.33 -17.05
N ILE A 400 -1.92 27.70 -16.23
CA ILE A 400 -2.10 27.20 -14.86
C ILE A 400 -2.33 25.68 -14.87
N LEU A 401 -3.29 25.20 -15.68
CA LEU A 401 -3.64 23.78 -15.76
C LEU A 401 -2.45 22.95 -16.26
N ARG A 402 -1.64 23.47 -17.19
CA ARG A 402 -0.40 22.80 -17.61
C ARG A 402 0.61 22.70 -16.46
N ALA A 403 0.88 23.78 -15.74
CA ALA A 403 1.82 23.76 -14.60
C ALA A 403 1.33 22.83 -13.46
N LEU A 404 0.02 22.74 -13.23
CA LEU A 404 -0.55 21.76 -12.30
C LEU A 404 -0.40 20.32 -12.80
N LYS A 405 -0.55 20.06 -14.11
CA LYS A 405 -0.29 18.74 -14.69
C LYS A 405 1.20 18.38 -14.64
N GLU A 406 2.10 19.33 -14.92
CA GLU A 406 3.55 19.14 -14.83
C GLU A 406 3.95 18.71 -13.40
N CYS A 407 3.28 19.22 -12.36
CA CYS A 407 3.46 18.74 -10.98
C CYS A 407 3.02 17.27 -10.76
N VAL A 408 1.98 16.78 -11.44
CA VAL A 408 1.57 15.36 -11.39
C VAL A 408 2.57 14.49 -12.15
N ASP A 409 2.90 14.90 -13.38
CA ASP A 409 3.81 14.15 -14.25
C ASP A 409 5.20 13.98 -13.60
N GLU A 410 5.69 15.00 -12.89
CA GLU A 410 6.97 14.99 -12.17
C GLU A 410 6.96 14.04 -10.96
N ILE A 411 5.91 14.05 -10.13
CA ILE A 411 5.82 13.21 -8.93
C ILE A 411 5.57 11.73 -9.28
N ASP A 412 4.71 11.46 -10.26
CA ASP A 412 4.39 10.10 -10.73
C ASP A 412 5.61 9.46 -11.40
N LEU A 413 6.27 10.17 -12.31
CA LEU A 413 7.44 9.67 -13.03
C LEU A 413 8.65 9.45 -12.09
N GLY A 414 8.85 10.35 -11.12
CA GLY A 414 9.86 10.16 -10.08
C GLY A 414 9.60 8.91 -9.26
N THR A 415 8.37 8.73 -8.78
CA THR A 415 7.96 7.53 -8.03
C THR A 415 8.16 6.25 -8.85
N GLN A 416 7.72 6.24 -10.12
CA GLN A 416 7.93 5.11 -11.03
C GLN A 416 9.43 4.78 -11.24
N TYR A 417 10.28 5.79 -11.40
CA TYR A 417 11.72 5.63 -11.53
C TYR A 417 12.34 5.01 -10.27
N HIS A 418 12.00 5.51 -9.08
CA HIS A 418 12.54 4.97 -7.83
C HIS A 418 12.04 3.56 -7.53
N LEU A 419 10.77 3.23 -7.82
CA LEU A 419 10.26 1.86 -7.67
C LEU A 419 10.94 0.88 -8.64
N SER A 420 11.21 1.31 -9.87
CA SER A 420 11.95 0.51 -10.87
C SER A 420 13.42 0.31 -10.47
N ARG A 421 14.08 1.36 -9.95
CA ARG A 421 15.43 1.30 -9.38
C ARG A 421 15.49 0.40 -8.14
N TYR A 422 14.43 0.34 -7.33
CA TYR A 422 14.34 -0.56 -6.17
C TYR A 422 14.35 -2.03 -6.59
N ALA A 423 13.54 -2.41 -7.58
CA ALA A 423 13.52 -3.78 -8.12
C ALA A 423 14.89 -4.21 -8.65
N PHE A 424 15.51 -3.37 -9.50
CA PHE A 424 16.86 -3.61 -10.03
C PHE A 424 17.94 -3.76 -8.93
N LEU A 425 17.86 -2.96 -7.86
CA LEU A 425 18.80 -3.08 -6.73
C LEU A 425 18.58 -4.38 -5.93
N CYS A 426 17.33 -4.87 -5.80
CA CYS A 426 17.06 -6.17 -5.17
C CYS A 426 17.67 -7.31 -5.99
N GLU A 427 17.47 -7.33 -7.30
CA GLU A 427 18.10 -8.30 -8.23
C GLU A 427 19.63 -8.25 -8.13
N SER A 428 20.20 -7.04 -8.19
CA SER A 428 21.65 -6.81 -8.10
C SER A 428 22.26 -7.28 -6.78
N MET A 429 21.56 -7.09 -5.65
CA MET A 429 21.99 -7.56 -4.33
C MET A 429 22.02 -9.10 -4.28
N VAL A 430 20.93 -9.77 -4.72
CA VAL A 430 20.84 -11.24 -4.72
C VAL A 430 21.90 -11.85 -5.65
N HIS A 431 22.13 -11.25 -6.82
CA HIS A 431 23.19 -11.68 -7.74
C HIS A 431 24.59 -11.48 -7.13
N GLY A 432 24.83 -10.36 -6.44
CA GLY A 432 26.08 -10.10 -5.73
C GLY A 432 26.37 -11.11 -4.60
N GLU A 433 25.35 -11.46 -3.79
CA GLU A 433 25.48 -12.51 -2.77
C GLU A 433 25.70 -13.90 -3.37
N ALA A 434 25.06 -14.22 -4.50
CA ALA A 434 25.31 -15.47 -5.22
C ALA A 434 26.77 -15.58 -5.69
N ILE A 435 27.37 -14.49 -6.19
CA ILE A 435 28.80 -14.43 -6.55
C ILE A 435 29.72 -14.58 -5.33
N ILE A 436 29.33 -14.05 -4.16
CA ILE A 436 30.10 -14.19 -2.91
C ILE A 436 30.07 -15.65 -2.40
N LEU A 437 28.92 -16.32 -2.53
CA LEU A 437 28.72 -17.72 -2.12
C LEU A 437 29.35 -18.72 -3.11
N GLN A 438 29.29 -18.42 -4.41
CA GLN A 438 29.85 -19.22 -5.50
C GLN A 438 30.58 -18.31 -6.49
N PRO A 439 31.88 -18.03 -6.26
CA PRO A 439 32.71 -17.24 -7.16
C PRO A 439 32.78 -17.86 -8.57
N PRO A 440 32.80 -17.05 -9.64
CA PRO A 440 32.94 -17.53 -11.02
C PRO A 440 34.38 -17.84 -11.42
N GLU A 441 35.36 -17.65 -10.54
CA GLU A 441 36.78 -17.95 -10.78
C GLU A 441 37.19 -19.22 -10.02
N ASP A 442 37.60 -20.27 -10.74
CA ASP A 442 38.00 -21.58 -10.19
C ASP A 442 39.14 -21.51 -9.14
N SER A 443 39.86 -20.39 -9.06
CA SER A 443 40.91 -20.16 -8.06
C SER A 443 40.37 -19.84 -6.65
N VAL A 444 39.11 -19.44 -6.54
CA VAL A 444 38.48 -19.00 -5.28
C VAL A 444 37.39 -19.98 -4.86
N LEU A 445 37.61 -20.72 -3.78
CA LEU A 445 36.61 -21.64 -3.25
C LEU A 445 35.37 -20.89 -2.74
N GLY A 446 34.21 -21.20 -3.32
CA GLY A 446 32.91 -20.82 -2.76
C GLY A 446 32.63 -21.47 -1.40
N LEU A 447 31.54 -21.06 -0.73
CA LEU A 447 31.23 -21.49 0.64
C LEU A 447 31.11 -23.02 0.76
N LYS A 448 30.45 -23.67 -0.20
CA LYS A 448 30.32 -25.14 -0.24
C LYS A 448 31.68 -25.82 -0.39
N ALA A 449 32.45 -25.44 -1.41
CA ALA A 449 33.76 -26.02 -1.69
C ALA A 449 34.77 -25.78 -0.53
N THR A 450 34.63 -24.65 0.17
CA THR A 450 35.36 -24.35 1.40
C THR A 450 35.07 -25.39 2.49
N MET A 451 33.80 -25.76 2.72
CA MET A 451 33.44 -26.81 3.69
C MET A 451 33.87 -28.21 3.25
N GLU A 452 33.79 -28.50 1.94
CA GLU A 452 34.24 -29.78 1.37
C GLU A 452 35.78 -29.93 1.37
N SER A 453 36.54 -28.85 1.56
CA SER A 453 38.01 -28.87 1.67
C SER A 453 38.57 -29.41 3.00
N ILE A 454 37.71 -29.78 3.95
CA ILE A 454 38.11 -30.23 5.30
C ILE A 454 38.58 -31.70 5.29
N ASP A 455 39.90 -31.91 5.19
CA ASP A 455 40.52 -33.23 5.28
C ASP A 455 40.83 -33.61 6.74
N ASN A 456 39.82 -34.20 7.39
CA ASN A 456 39.92 -34.78 8.73
C ASN A 456 41.05 -35.84 8.87
N ARG A 457 41.46 -36.52 7.78
CA ARG A 457 42.51 -37.54 7.80
C ARG A 457 43.90 -36.92 7.81
N THR A 458 44.11 -35.87 7.02
CA THR A 458 45.35 -35.09 7.05
C THR A 458 45.47 -34.30 8.35
N ASP A 459 44.39 -33.67 8.84
CA ASP A 459 44.39 -32.95 10.12
C ASP A 459 44.70 -33.88 11.30
N PHE A 460 44.11 -35.09 11.35
CA PHE A 460 44.47 -36.09 12.36
C PHE A 460 45.94 -36.55 12.25
N LYS A 461 46.47 -36.71 11.02
CA LYS A 461 47.88 -37.08 10.81
C LYS A 461 48.83 -35.97 11.28
N ILE A 462 48.50 -34.70 11.02
CA ILE A 462 49.25 -33.54 11.50
C ILE A 462 49.20 -33.48 13.04
N TRP A 463 48.00 -33.64 13.63
CA TRP A 463 47.83 -33.67 15.07
C TRP A 463 48.64 -34.79 15.74
N MET A 464 48.57 -36.01 15.23
CA MET A 464 49.37 -37.15 15.73
C MET A 464 50.88 -36.90 15.65
N HIS A 465 51.35 -36.22 14.59
CA HIS A 465 52.76 -35.87 14.45
C HIS A 465 53.20 -34.82 15.48
N SER A 466 52.44 -33.73 15.62
CA SER A 466 52.67 -32.70 16.65
C SER A 466 52.58 -33.26 18.07
N TYR A 467 51.61 -34.14 18.34
CA TYR A 467 51.45 -34.82 19.62
C TYR A 467 52.67 -35.69 19.95
N ALA A 468 53.16 -36.49 19.00
CA ALA A 468 54.33 -37.34 19.18
C ALA A 468 55.64 -36.56 19.38
N ILE A 469 55.75 -35.36 18.81
CA ILE A 469 56.87 -34.44 19.07
C ILE A 469 56.73 -33.86 20.50
N ALA A 470 55.56 -33.32 20.85
CA ALA A 470 55.32 -32.68 22.14
C ALA A 470 55.44 -33.63 23.34
N HIS A 471 55.08 -34.91 23.18
CA HIS A 471 55.10 -35.93 24.24
C HIS A 471 56.35 -36.82 24.22
N GLY A 472 57.37 -36.44 23.45
CA GLY A 472 58.68 -37.09 23.42
C GLY A 472 58.75 -38.28 22.47
N GLY A 473 59.51 -38.12 21.38
CA GLY A 473 59.93 -39.23 20.56
C GLY A 473 60.82 -40.20 21.36
N ALA A 474 60.38 -41.46 21.44
CA ALA A 474 60.99 -42.64 22.08
C ALA A 474 60.47 -43.04 23.49
N ASN A 475 60.38 -44.37 23.65
CA ASN A 475 60.17 -45.18 24.87
C ASN A 475 58.80 -45.28 25.56
N ASN A 476 57.88 -44.32 25.46
CA ASN A 476 56.50 -44.57 25.93
C ASN A 476 55.67 -45.32 24.86
N ARG A 477 55.75 -46.65 24.88
CA ARG A 477 54.70 -47.51 24.30
C ARG A 477 53.37 -47.17 25.01
N GLY A 478 52.29 -47.06 24.24
CA GLY A 478 50.94 -46.85 24.78
C GLY A 478 50.46 -47.97 25.71
N PRO A 479 49.25 -47.83 26.29
CA PRO A 479 48.72 -48.73 27.32
C PRO A 479 48.98 -50.22 27.01
N ARG A 480 49.74 -50.89 27.88
CA ARG A 480 50.17 -52.27 27.62
C ARG A 480 48.97 -53.21 27.66
N ARG A 481 48.80 -54.01 26.59
CA ARG A 481 47.91 -55.17 26.53
C ARG A 481 48.38 -56.21 27.56
N ASN A 482 47.86 -56.13 28.78
CA ASN A 482 48.04 -57.15 29.81
C ASN A 482 46.96 -58.23 29.65
N GLY A 483 47.15 -59.14 28.69
CA GLY A 483 46.26 -60.28 28.45
C GLY A 483 46.86 -61.25 27.42
N PRO A 484 46.41 -62.52 27.38
CA PRO A 484 46.84 -63.50 26.37
C PRO A 484 46.63 -63.02 24.93
N GLN A 485 47.33 -63.62 23.97
CA GLN A 485 47.37 -63.08 22.60
C GLN A 485 46.06 -63.26 21.80
N ASP A 486 45.18 -64.18 22.20
CA ASP A 486 44.11 -64.69 21.34
C ASP A 486 42.67 -64.31 21.75
N GLU A 487 42.47 -63.62 22.89
CA GLU A 487 41.16 -63.06 23.24
C GLU A 487 41.00 -61.63 22.69
N GLY A 488 39.90 -61.39 21.95
CA GLY A 488 39.45 -60.07 21.52
C GLY A 488 39.11 -59.90 20.03
N PHE A 489 39.45 -60.85 19.15
CA PHE A 489 39.11 -60.78 17.72
C PHE A 489 37.83 -61.56 17.39
N LEU A 490 36.86 -60.89 16.77
CA LEU A 490 35.86 -61.56 15.93
C LEU A 490 36.58 -62.16 14.71
N PRO A 491 36.14 -63.32 14.19
CA PRO A 491 36.77 -63.94 13.02
C PRO A 491 36.68 -63.03 11.78
N PRO A 492 37.69 -63.03 10.89
CA PRO A 492 37.65 -62.23 9.67
C PRO A 492 36.45 -62.61 8.79
N ILE A 493 35.71 -61.60 8.34
CA ILE A 493 34.69 -61.76 7.29
C ILE A 493 35.41 -62.27 6.02
N PRO A 494 34.92 -63.33 5.33
CA PRO A 494 35.57 -63.87 4.14
C PRO A 494 35.80 -62.81 3.06
N ALA A 495 37.03 -62.74 2.54
CA ALA A 495 37.41 -61.77 1.53
C ALA A 495 36.75 -62.08 0.18
N HIS A 496 35.86 -61.20 -0.27
CA HIS A 496 35.15 -61.35 -1.54
C HIS A 496 36.13 -61.34 -2.72
N HIS A 497 35.98 -62.30 -3.63
CA HIS A 497 36.89 -62.48 -4.77
C HIS A 497 36.49 -61.56 -5.93
N PRO A 498 37.43 -60.89 -6.62
CA PRO A 498 37.10 -60.04 -7.76
C PRO A 498 36.88 -60.91 -9.02
N GLY A 499 35.64 -61.38 -9.25
CA GLY A 499 35.44 -62.39 -10.30
C GLY A 499 34.01 -62.80 -10.68
N SER A 500 32.97 -61.99 -10.44
CA SER A 500 31.64 -62.23 -11.03
C SER A 500 30.77 -60.97 -11.05
N SER A 501 30.19 -60.65 -12.20
CA SER A 501 29.13 -59.63 -12.33
C SER A 501 27.76 -60.30 -12.25
N PRO A 502 26.92 -60.00 -11.23
CA PRO A 502 25.48 -60.10 -11.35
C PRO A 502 24.91 -58.79 -11.91
N SER A 503 23.75 -58.88 -12.57
CA SER A 503 23.03 -57.74 -13.15
C SER A 503 22.70 -56.67 -12.11
N ILE A 504 22.75 -55.39 -12.50
CA ILE A 504 22.10 -54.30 -11.75
C ILE A 504 20.60 -54.40 -11.99
N ALA A 505 19.95 -55.32 -11.28
CA ALA A 505 18.51 -55.31 -11.11
C ALA A 505 18.10 -54.03 -10.36
N HIS A 506 16.98 -53.42 -10.75
CA HIS A 506 16.44 -52.25 -10.07
C HIS A 506 16.19 -52.55 -8.57
N ALA A 507 16.94 -51.86 -7.71
CA ALA A 507 16.72 -51.81 -6.27
C ALA A 507 16.34 -50.38 -5.85
N HIS A 508 15.16 -49.96 -6.31
CA HIS A 508 14.39 -48.79 -5.85
C HIS A 508 15.16 -47.50 -5.50
N LEU A 509 15.37 -46.68 -6.54
CA LEU A 509 15.06 -45.25 -6.41
C LEU A 509 13.53 -45.11 -6.29
N LEU A 510 13.04 -44.74 -5.10
CA LEU A 510 11.71 -44.21 -4.77
C LEU A 510 11.80 -43.89 -3.25
N ASP A 511 12.03 -42.65 -2.80
CA ASP A 511 11.12 -41.48 -2.79
C ASP A 511 10.24 -41.42 -1.51
N ARG A 512 9.72 -40.24 -1.18
CA ARG A 512 8.70 -39.95 -0.14
C ARG A 512 9.17 -39.87 1.31
N GLY A 513 10.14 -39.00 1.57
CA GLY A 513 9.90 -38.04 2.65
C GLY A 513 8.82 -37.07 2.16
N ARG A 514 7.61 -37.12 2.73
CA ARG A 514 6.53 -36.16 2.42
C ARG A 514 6.61 -35.01 3.44
N PRO A 515 7.27 -33.87 3.13
CA PRO A 515 7.25 -32.72 4.02
C PRO A 515 5.79 -32.32 4.31
N THR A 516 5.55 -31.92 5.55
CA THR A 516 4.21 -31.62 6.07
C THR A 516 4.11 -30.16 6.49
N PHE A 517 5.22 -29.51 6.81
CA PHE A 517 5.28 -28.09 7.19
C PHE A 517 5.79 -27.25 6.02
N GLY A 518 5.38 -25.97 5.95
CA GLY A 518 5.88 -25.02 4.94
C GLY A 518 5.31 -25.19 3.52
N LEU A 519 4.33 -26.06 3.31
CA LEU A 519 3.69 -26.30 2.00
C LEU A 519 2.35 -25.59 1.87
N ASN A 520 1.94 -25.30 0.63
CA ASN A 520 0.59 -24.81 0.37
C ASN A 520 -0.46 -25.89 0.69
N LEU A 521 -1.57 -25.49 1.32
CA LEU A 521 -2.63 -26.39 1.78
C LEU A 521 -3.28 -27.18 0.64
N ALA A 522 -3.56 -26.52 -0.49
CA ALA A 522 -4.17 -27.15 -1.66
C ALA A 522 -3.19 -28.13 -2.34
N GLU A 523 -1.90 -27.80 -2.41
CA GLU A 523 -0.87 -28.72 -2.90
C GLU A 523 -0.77 -29.97 -2.01
N GLN A 524 -0.78 -29.80 -0.68
CA GLN A 524 -0.73 -30.92 0.26
C GLN A 524 -1.95 -31.84 0.11
N MET A 525 -3.17 -31.29 0.09
CA MET A 525 -4.39 -32.08 -0.05
C MET A 525 -4.47 -32.79 -1.41
N THR A 526 -4.07 -32.12 -2.50
CA THR A 526 -4.02 -32.74 -3.84
C THR A 526 -2.95 -33.84 -3.94
N ARG A 527 -1.83 -33.72 -3.22
CA ARG A 527 -0.76 -34.72 -3.16
C ARG A 527 -1.15 -35.95 -2.32
N ASP A 528 -1.92 -35.72 -1.27
CA ASP A 528 -2.27 -36.73 -0.27
C ASP A 528 -3.62 -37.42 -0.54
N ASP A 529 -4.46 -36.86 -1.43
CA ASP A 529 -5.78 -37.36 -1.87
C ASP A 529 -6.80 -37.44 -0.71
N VAL A 530 -6.95 -36.32 0.01
CA VAL A 530 -7.72 -36.19 1.26
C VAL A 530 -8.39 -34.82 1.41
N ASP A 531 -9.60 -34.79 2.00
CA ASP A 531 -10.38 -33.57 2.25
C ASP A 531 -9.92 -32.77 3.49
N VAL A 532 -9.13 -33.37 4.38
CA VAL A 532 -8.55 -32.72 5.57
C VAL A 532 -7.11 -33.22 5.78
N PRO A 533 -6.13 -32.34 6.05
CA PRO A 533 -4.73 -32.75 6.25
C PRO A 533 -4.55 -33.75 7.40
N PRO A 534 -3.83 -34.88 7.20
CA PRO A 534 -3.70 -35.92 8.22
C PRO A 534 -3.03 -35.47 9.53
N ILE A 535 -2.22 -34.39 9.49
CA ILE A 535 -1.64 -33.80 10.70
C ILE A 535 -2.67 -33.10 11.58
N VAL A 536 -3.72 -32.51 10.99
CA VAL A 536 -4.82 -31.90 11.75
C VAL A 536 -5.63 -33.00 12.41
N ILE A 537 -6.01 -34.04 11.66
CA ILE A 537 -6.72 -35.22 12.17
C ILE A 537 -5.96 -35.87 13.34
N LYS A 538 -4.74 -36.36 13.10
CA LYS A 538 -3.92 -37.03 14.13
C LYS A 538 -3.71 -36.17 15.38
N CYS A 539 -3.51 -34.85 15.24
CA CYS A 539 -3.38 -33.98 16.40
C CYS A 539 -4.69 -33.84 17.18
N CYS A 540 -5.78 -33.50 16.49
CA CYS A 540 -7.10 -33.27 17.10
C CYS A 540 -7.61 -34.52 17.85
N GLU A 541 -7.54 -35.70 17.23
CA GLU A 541 -7.97 -36.96 17.84
C GLU A 541 -7.26 -37.25 19.17
N VAL A 542 -5.93 -37.07 19.23
CA VAL A 542 -5.14 -37.33 20.44
C VAL A 542 -5.31 -36.22 21.47
N ILE A 543 -5.53 -34.97 21.06
CA ILE A 543 -5.90 -33.87 21.97
C ILE A 543 -7.30 -34.10 22.56
N GLU A 544 -8.24 -34.65 21.81
CA GLU A 544 -9.56 -35.03 22.31
C GLU A 544 -9.48 -36.21 23.29
N LYS A 545 -8.72 -37.26 22.93
CA LYS A 545 -8.62 -38.48 23.73
C LYS A 545 -7.86 -38.32 25.06
N TYR A 546 -6.94 -37.36 25.15
CA TYR A 546 -6.05 -37.20 26.33
C TYR A 546 -5.98 -35.78 26.91
N GLY A 547 -6.55 -34.76 26.26
CA GLY A 547 -6.33 -33.35 26.60
C GLY A 547 -7.56 -32.52 26.97
N LEU A 548 -8.78 -33.03 26.82
CA LEU A 548 -10.02 -32.25 27.05
C LEU A 548 -10.21 -31.76 28.48
N ASP A 549 -9.62 -32.43 29.47
CA ASP A 549 -9.67 -32.05 30.89
C ASP A 549 -8.50 -31.16 31.31
N GLN A 550 -7.49 -30.94 30.46
CA GLN A 550 -6.28 -30.21 30.85
C GLN A 550 -6.56 -28.71 30.93
N GLN A 551 -6.40 -28.14 32.14
CA GLN A 551 -6.55 -26.71 32.37
C GLN A 551 -5.62 -25.89 31.45
N GLY A 552 -6.21 -24.97 30.69
CA GLY A 552 -5.51 -24.13 29.73
C GLY A 552 -5.04 -24.87 28.46
N ILE A 553 -5.72 -25.94 28.04
CA ILE A 553 -5.48 -26.59 26.73
C ILE A 553 -5.43 -25.54 25.60
N TYR A 554 -4.51 -25.70 24.64
CA TYR A 554 -4.12 -24.69 23.64
C TYR A 554 -3.54 -23.36 24.16
N ARG A 555 -3.91 -22.84 25.33
CA ARG A 555 -3.35 -21.62 25.92
C ARG A 555 -1.95 -21.85 26.52
N VAL A 556 -1.75 -22.98 27.19
CA VAL A 556 -0.44 -23.43 27.68
C VAL A 556 0.40 -23.91 26.49
N GLY A 557 1.65 -23.44 26.41
CA GLY A 557 2.58 -23.83 25.36
C GLY A 557 3.51 -24.95 25.80
N GLY A 558 3.56 -26.04 25.03
CA GLY A 558 4.48 -27.15 25.25
C GLY A 558 5.96 -26.79 25.17
N THR A 559 6.78 -27.67 25.75
CA THR A 559 8.23 -27.53 25.88
C THR A 559 8.88 -27.39 24.51
N HIS A 560 9.50 -26.24 24.20
CA HIS A 560 10.00 -25.91 22.87
C HIS A 560 10.88 -26.99 22.21
N SER A 561 11.75 -27.66 22.98
CA SER A 561 12.60 -28.76 22.48
C SER A 561 11.79 -30.03 22.14
N LYS A 562 10.75 -30.37 22.91
CA LYS A 562 9.80 -31.44 22.56
C LYS A 562 8.96 -31.08 21.34
N VAL A 563 8.44 -29.86 21.27
CA VAL A 563 7.67 -29.34 20.13
C VAL A 563 8.47 -29.43 18.83
N MET A 564 9.72 -28.97 18.84
CA MET A 564 10.59 -29.04 17.66
C MET A 564 11.03 -30.48 17.34
N LYS A 565 11.26 -31.35 18.35
CA LYS A 565 11.49 -32.79 18.13
C LYS A 565 10.30 -33.43 17.41
N LEU A 566 9.08 -33.18 17.88
CA LEU A 566 7.85 -33.75 17.31
C LEU A 566 7.58 -33.21 15.90
N LYS A 567 7.77 -31.90 15.66
CA LYS A 567 7.76 -31.29 14.33
C LYS A 567 8.68 -32.05 13.37
N THR A 568 9.95 -32.25 13.74
CA THR A 568 10.94 -32.95 12.90
C THR A 568 10.59 -34.42 12.64
N GLN A 569 9.85 -35.09 13.53
CA GLN A 569 9.38 -36.46 13.30
C GLN A 569 8.22 -36.49 12.29
N LEU A 570 7.20 -35.66 12.51
CA LEU A 570 6.02 -35.57 11.63
C LEU A 570 6.36 -35.08 10.22
N ASP A 571 7.28 -34.12 10.10
CA ASP A 571 7.72 -33.56 8.82
C ASP A 571 8.58 -34.53 7.99
N ARG A 572 9.19 -35.52 8.64
CA ARG A 572 9.97 -36.57 7.97
C ARG A 572 9.07 -37.71 7.47
N ASP A 573 8.19 -38.20 8.34
CA ASP A 573 7.34 -39.36 8.13
C ASP A 573 6.17 -39.32 9.14
N LEU A 574 5.08 -38.67 8.73
CA LEU A 574 3.87 -38.48 9.54
C LEU A 574 3.23 -39.79 9.97
N ASP A 575 3.28 -40.82 9.13
CA ASP A 575 2.63 -42.10 9.40
C ASP A 575 3.36 -42.87 10.51
N SER A 576 4.70 -42.82 10.53
CA SER A 576 5.54 -43.43 11.58
C SER A 576 5.34 -42.85 12.98
N VAL A 577 4.76 -41.64 13.11
CA VAL A 577 4.57 -40.99 14.41
C VAL A 577 3.32 -41.51 15.11
N ASN A 578 3.54 -42.23 16.21
CA ASN A 578 2.51 -42.52 17.20
C ASN A 578 2.43 -41.37 18.23
N LEU A 579 1.36 -40.57 18.14
CA LEU A 579 1.08 -39.48 19.08
C LEU A 579 0.50 -39.96 20.43
N GLU A 580 -0.01 -41.20 20.53
CA GLU A 580 -0.56 -41.74 21.78
C GLU A 580 0.51 -42.23 22.78
N ALA A 581 1.78 -42.25 22.37
CA ALA A 581 2.88 -42.68 23.22
C ALA A 581 3.11 -41.72 24.41
N ASP A 582 3.45 -42.26 25.58
CA ASP A 582 3.71 -41.55 26.84
C ASP A 582 4.65 -40.33 26.70
N GLU A 583 5.57 -40.30 25.73
CA GLU A 583 6.43 -39.13 25.48
C GLU A 583 5.62 -37.85 25.17
N TRP A 584 4.46 -38.01 24.54
CA TRP A 584 3.60 -36.92 24.06
C TRP A 584 2.32 -36.77 24.90
N THR A 585 1.67 -37.87 25.28
CA THR A 585 0.43 -37.83 26.09
C THR A 585 0.66 -37.38 27.53
N SER A 586 1.86 -37.59 28.09
CA SER A 586 2.24 -37.04 29.42
C SER A 586 2.31 -35.51 29.48
N ASP A 587 2.35 -34.83 28.34
CA ASP A 587 2.31 -33.38 28.22
C ASP A 587 1.71 -33.00 26.85
N ILE A 588 0.38 -33.10 26.75
CA ILE A 588 -0.38 -32.84 25.52
C ILE A 588 -0.21 -31.40 24.98
N SER A 589 0.32 -30.49 25.81
CA SER A 589 0.63 -29.12 25.40
C SER A 589 1.72 -29.08 24.31
N ASN A 590 2.52 -30.15 24.16
CA ASN A 590 3.42 -30.33 23.01
C ASN A 590 2.65 -30.56 21.71
N VAL A 591 1.61 -31.42 21.72
CA VAL A 591 0.80 -31.74 20.53
C VAL A 591 0.00 -30.50 20.09
N THR A 592 -0.68 -29.83 21.02
CA THR A 592 -1.38 -28.56 20.71
C THR A 592 -0.42 -27.48 20.17
N SER A 593 0.80 -27.37 20.71
CA SER A 593 1.82 -26.45 20.18
C SER A 593 2.29 -26.81 18.77
N VAL A 594 2.38 -28.10 18.43
CA VAL A 594 2.74 -28.54 17.06
C VAL A 594 1.61 -28.27 16.07
N LEU A 595 0.34 -28.50 16.43
CA LEU A 595 -0.80 -28.17 15.55
C LEU A 595 -0.88 -26.66 15.26
N LYS A 596 -0.75 -25.81 16.30
CA LYS A 596 -0.66 -24.35 16.12
C LYS A 596 0.58 -23.92 15.32
N LEU A 597 1.70 -24.65 15.42
CA LEU A 597 2.91 -24.39 14.64
C LEU A 597 2.68 -24.71 13.16
N TRP A 598 2.03 -25.83 12.84
CA TRP A 598 1.69 -26.21 11.46
C TRP A 598 0.79 -25.17 10.80
N LEU A 599 -0.31 -24.80 11.45
CA LEU A 599 -1.25 -23.76 10.95
C LEU A 599 -0.56 -22.42 10.64
N ARG A 600 0.45 -22.04 11.44
CA ARG A 600 1.21 -20.80 11.28
C ARG A 600 2.37 -20.90 10.27
N GLU A 601 2.79 -22.12 9.91
CA GLU A 601 3.82 -22.35 8.88
C GLU A 601 3.22 -22.61 7.49
N LEU A 602 1.90 -22.47 7.31
CA LEU A 602 1.28 -22.41 5.98
C LEU A 602 1.74 -21.15 5.23
N PRO A 603 2.14 -21.22 3.94
CA PRO A 603 2.55 -20.06 3.14
C PRO A 603 1.44 -19.00 2.93
N ASP A 604 0.18 -19.42 3.01
CA ASP A 604 -1.01 -18.57 3.08
C ASP A 604 -1.85 -19.06 4.28
N PRO A 605 -2.34 -18.20 5.19
CA PRO A 605 -3.05 -18.64 6.39
C PRO A 605 -4.38 -19.33 6.08
N LEU A 606 -4.97 -20.00 7.08
CA LEU A 606 -6.21 -20.76 6.87
C LEU A 606 -7.40 -19.88 6.41
N PHE A 607 -7.46 -18.61 6.83
CA PHE A 607 -8.46 -17.64 6.34
C PHE A 607 -8.07 -16.89 5.04
N THR A 608 -6.92 -17.20 4.46
CA THR A 608 -6.23 -16.56 3.31
C THR A 608 -5.91 -15.07 3.47
N MET A 609 -4.75 -14.64 2.96
CA MET A 609 -4.40 -13.22 2.88
C MET A 609 -5.35 -12.46 1.92
N SER A 610 -5.91 -13.15 0.92
CA SER A 610 -6.84 -12.56 -0.05
C SER A 610 -8.21 -12.20 0.54
N GLN A 611 -8.67 -12.89 1.59
CA GLN A 611 -9.98 -12.64 2.23
C GLN A 611 -9.87 -11.99 3.62
N HIS A 612 -8.65 -11.74 4.11
CA HIS A 612 -8.41 -11.13 5.42
C HIS A 612 -9.25 -9.87 5.67
N ALA A 613 -9.20 -8.88 4.77
CA ALA A 613 -9.94 -7.62 4.92
C ALA A 613 -11.46 -7.84 4.96
N ASP A 614 -11.95 -8.75 4.14
CA ASP A 614 -13.34 -9.19 4.04
C ASP A 614 -13.85 -9.81 5.36
N PHE A 615 -13.03 -10.67 5.99
CA PHE A 615 -13.31 -11.22 7.32
C PHE A 615 -13.27 -10.14 8.41
N MET A 616 -12.34 -9.18 8.36
CA MET A 616 -12.26 -8.10 9.35
C MET A 616 -13.47 -7.16 9.28
N GLU A 617 -13.96 -6.86 8.07
CA GLU A 617 -15.15 -6.03 7.90
C GLU A 617 -16.43 -6.78 8.27
N ALA A 618 -16.53 -8.07 7.97
CA ALA A 618 -17.58 -8.93 8.50
C ALA A 618 -17.59 -8.89 10.05
N ALA A 619 -16.43 -9.09 10.69
CA ALA A 619 -16.28 -9.07 12.14
C ALA A 619 -16.55 -7.71 12.81
N ARG A 620 -16.39 -6.59 12.09
CA ARG A 620 -16.68 -5.22 12.58
C ARG A 620 -18.16 -5.00 12.91
N ASN A 621 -19.07 -5.80 12.36
CA ASN A 621 -20.50 -5.63 12.55
C ASN A 621 -20.90 -5.81 14.03
N GLU A 622 -21.34 -4.72 14.66
CA GLU A 622 -21.83 -4.73 16.05
C GLU A 622 -23.07 -5.63 16.21
N ASN A 623 -23.96 -5.61 15.22
CA ASN A 623 -25.13 -6.50 15.15
C ASN A 623 -24.67 -7.95 14.96
N GLU A 624 -24.85 -8.74 16.02
CA GLU A 624 -24.49 -10.17 16.11
C GLU A 624 -25.04 -11.03 14.97
N ARG A 625 -26.33 -10.92 14.67
CA ARG A 625 -26.95 -11.69 13.58
C ARG A 625 -26.40 -11.29 12.22
N ALA A 626 -26.13 -10.01 11.99
CA ALA A 626 -25.50 -9.55 10.75
C ALA A 626 -24.04 -10.03 10.64
N ARG A 627 -23.29 -9.99 11.75
CA ARG A 627 -21.91 -10.48 11.84
C ARG A 627 -21.82 -11.98 11.54
N HIS A 628 -22.70 -12.80 12.15
CA HIS A 628 -22.81 -14.22 11.84
C HIS A 628 -23.08 -14.43 10.34
N ILE A 629 -24.14 -13.84 9.77
CA ILE A 629 -24.48 -14.02 8.34
C ILE A 629 -23.29 -13.64 7.44
N ARG A 630 -22.62 -12.51 7.70
CA ARG A 630 -21.45 -12.09 6.92
C ARG A 630 -20.25 -13.03 7.08
N LEU A 631 -19.97 -13.51 8.28
CA LEU A 631 -18.89 -14.48 8.50
C LEU A 631 -19.20 -15.84 7.85
N HIS A 632 -20.45 -16.28 7.84
CA HIS A 632 -20.91 -17.45 7.08
C HIS A 632 -20.66 -17.24 5.57
N GLU A 633 -21.06 -16.09 4.99
CA GLU A 633 -20.75 -15.75 3.59
C GLU A 633 -19.24 -15.80 3.28
N ARG A 634 -18.37 -15.33 4.20
CA ARG A 634 -16.91 -15.37 4.01
C ARG A 634 -16.35 -16.78 4.15
N VAL A 635 -16.84 -17.57 5.11
CA VAL A 635 -16.44 -18.98 5.30
C VAL A 635 -16.76 -19.80 4.05
N ASN A 636 -17.96 -19.67 3.48
CA ASN A 636 -18.35 -20.39 2.26
C ASN A 636 -17.67 -19.85 0.98
N ALA A 637 -16.90 -18.76 1.08
CA ALA A 637 -16.05 -18.24 0.01
C ALA A 637 -14.57 -18.66 0.15
N LEU A 638 -14.21 -19.40 1.20
CA LEU A 638 -12.88 -20.02 1.31
C LEU A 638 -12.71 -21.11 0.24
N PRO A 639 -11.50 -21.29 -0.33
CA PRO A 639 -11.20 -22.45 -1.17
C PRO A 639 -11.49 -23.76 -0.42
N ASP A 640 -11.99 -24.79 -1.10
CA ASP A 640 -12.38 -26.07 -0.50
C ASP A 640 -11.32 -26.66 0.48
N PRO A 641 -10.00 -26.61 0.19
CA PRO A 641 -8.96 -27.02 1.14
C PRO A 641 -8.96 -26.27 2.46
N ASN A 642 -9.19 -24.96 2.41
CA ASN A 642 -9.29 -24.08 3.57
C ASN A 642 -10.61 -24.28 4.30
N TYR A 643 -11.73 -24.38 3.57
CA TYR A 643 -13.07 -24.62 4.14
C TYR A 643 -13.12 -25.94 4.93
N SER A 644 -12.73 -27.07 4.31
CA SER A 644 -12.81 -28.38 4.95
C SER A 644 -11.88 -28.50 6.15
N THR A 645 -10.67 -27.95 6.05
CA THR A 645 -9.73 -27.86 7.19
C THR A 645 -10.28 -26.98 8.32
N LEU A 646 -10.96 -25.88 8.01
CA LEU A 646 -11.59 -25.00 8.99
C LEU A 646 -12.82 -25.66 9.66
N LYS A 647 -13.70 -26.31 8.88
CA LYS A 647 -14.86 -27.08 9.38
C LYS A 647 -14.41 -28.13 10.40
N TYR A 648 -13.39 -28.92 10.07
CA TYR A 648 -12.82 -29.91 10.96
C TYR A 648 -12.20 -29.30 12.23
N LEU A 649 -11.40 -28.24 12.09
CA LEU A 649 -10.76 -27.56 13.23
C LEU A 649 -11.78 -26.90 14.18
N MET A 650 -12.81 -26.24 13.64
CA MET A 650 -13.85 -25.61 14.47
C MET A 650 -14.71 -26.66 15.17
N GLY A 651 -14.99 -27.80 14.54
CA GLY A 651 -15.64 -28.93 15.21
C GLY A 651 -14.81 -29.49 16.37
N HIS A 652 -13.49 -29.61 16.22
CA HIS A 652 -12.58 -29.95 17.31
C HIS A 652 -12.63 -28.91 18.45
N LEU A 653 -12.49 -27.63 18.13
CA LEU A 653 -12.51 -26.55 19.13
C LEU A 653 -13.87 -26.46 19.85
N HIS A 654 -14.98 -26.74 19.16
CA HIS A 654 -16.31 -26.79 19.78
C HIS A 654 -16.39 -27.91 20.84
N ARG A 655 -15.79 -29.09 20.57
CA ARG A 655 -15.67 -30.17 21.57
C ARG A 655 -14.76 -29.79 22.76
N VAL A 656 -13.75 -28.93 22.56
CA VAL A 656 -12.95 -28.36 23.65
C VAL A 656 -13.79 -27.41 24.53
N VAL A 657 -14.61 -26.53 23.93
CA VAL A 657 -15.52 -25.62 24.65
C VAL A 657 -16.56 -26.39 25.47
N GLN A 658 -17.09 -27.51 24.96
CA GLN A 658 -18.00 -28.39 25.71
C GLN A 658 -17.39 -28.92 27.02
N HIS A 659 -16.06 -28.89 27.17
CA HIS A 659 -15.33 -29.29 28.38
C HIS A 659 -14.77 -28.09 29.18
N GLU A 660 -15.24 -26.86 28.92
CA GLU A 660 -14.78 -25.62 29.59
C GLU A 660 -14.79 -25.72 31.13
N ALA A 661 -15.77 -26.41 31.70
CA ALA A 661 -15.88 -26.60 33.15
C ALA A 661 -14.62 -27.24 33.78
N LEU A 662 -13.86 -28.03 33.01
CA LEU A 662 -12.62 -28.68 33.43
C LEU A 662 -11.38 -27.95 32.87
N ASN A 663 -11.34 -27.73 31.55
CA ASN A 663 -10.16 -27.13 30.91
C ASN A 663 -10.07 -25.59 31.00
N GLN A 664 -11.14 -24.90 31.42
CA GLN A 664 -11.21 -23.44 31.57
C GLN A 664 -10.96 -22.65 30.27
N MET A 665 -11.25 -23.25 29.11
CA MET A 665 -11.07 -22.66 27.78
C MET A 665 -12.41 -22.37 27.09
N SER A 666 -12.99 -21.22 27.40
CA SER A 666 -14.15 -20.67 26.71
C SER A 666 -13.89 -20.39 25.22
N VAL A 667 -14.98 -20.16 24.47
CA VAL A 667 -14.95 -19.65 23.08
C VAL A 667 -14.00 -18.47 22.95
N GLN A 668 -14.07 -17.50 23.87
CA GLN A 668 -13.20 -16.32 23.91
C GLN A 668 -11.73 -16.66 24.19
N ASN A 669 -11.47 -17.56 25.14
CA ASN A 669 -10.11 -18.00 25.46
C ASN A 669 -9.45 -18.73 24.27
N LEU A 670 -10.22 -19.52 23.51
CA LEU A 670 -9.74 -20.17 22.29
C LEU A 670 -9.60 -19.16 21.13
N ALA A 671 -10.54 -18.25 20.96
CA ALA A 671 -10.49 -17.21 19.93
C ALA A 671 -9.24 -16.32 20.05
N ILE A 672 -8.83 -15.95 21.28
CA ILE A 672 -7.59 -15.21 21.55
C ILE A 672 -6.33 -16.00 21.15
N VAL A 673 -6.37 -17.33 21.19
CA VAL A 673 -5.25 -18.20 20.75
C VAL A 673 -5.28 -18.42 19.23
N PHE A 674 -6.47 -18.61 18.65
CA PHE A 674 -6.62 -19.02 17.26
C PHE A 674 -6.77 -17.87 16.26
N GLY A 675 -7.32 -16.71 16.63
CA GLY A 675 -7.41 -15.52 15.77
C GLY A 675 -6.10 -15.21 15.03
N PRO A 676 -5.02 -14.84 15.76
CA PRO A 676 -3.73 -14.53 15.15
C PRO A 676 -2.90 -15.80 14.82
N THR A 677 -3.50 -17.00 14.87
CA THR A 677 -2.92 -18.24 14.34
C THR A 677 -3.53 -18.57 12.96
N LEU A 678 -4.83 -18.30 12.75
CA LEU A 678 -5.58 -18.66 11.54
C LEU A 678 -5.63 -17.53 10.50
N PHE A 679 -5.59 -16.26 10.92
CA PHE A 679 -5.35 -15.10 10.06
C PHE A 679 -3.86 -14.86 9.79
N GLY A 680 -2.98 -15.66 10.40
CA GLY A 680 -1.54 -15.50 10.36
C GLY A 680 -1.03 -14.47 11.38
N GLN A 681 0.20 -14.65 11.83
CA GLN A 681 0.91 -13.61 12.58
C GLN A 681 1.38 -12.55 11.59
N VAL A 682 0.79 -11.35 11.61
CA VAL A 682 1.50 -10.16 11.14
C VAL A 682 2.72 -10.00 12.04
N GLN A 683 3.90 -10.41 11.56
CA GLN A 683 5.15 -10.29 12.32
C GLN A 683 5.30 -8.84 12.79
N PRO A 684 5.67 -8.58 14.07
CA PRO A 684 5.91 -7.24 14.58
C PRO A 684 7.23 -6.66 14.04
N GLY A 685 7.29 -6.46 12.72
CA GLY A 685 8.44 -6.00 11.96
C GLY A 685 8.56 -4.48 11.98
N LEU A 686 9.29 -3.95 12.97
CA LEU A 686 9.88 -2.60 13.04
C LEU A 686 8.95 -1.37 12.96
N ASN A 687 7.68 -1.54 12.61
CA ASN A 687 6.67 -0.47 12.58
C ASN A 687 5.72 -0.60 13.77
N GLY A 688 5.73 0.38 14.66
CA GLY A 688 4.71 0.56 15.71
C GLY A 688 3.37 1.06 15.16
N ALA A 689 2.84 0.41 14.12
CA ALA A 689 1.53 0.72 13.56
C ALA A 689 0.44 0.28 14.55
N MET A 690 -0.18 1.24 15.25
CA MET A 690 -1.12 0.94 16.35
C MET A 690 -2.42 0.23 15.91
N ASN A 691 -2.64 0.04 14.61
CA ASN A 691 -3.77 -0.72 14.09
C ASN A 691 -3.66 -2.23 14.40
N GLY A 692 -2.46 -2.78 14.62
CA GLY A 692 -2.30 -4.23 14.86
C GLY A 692 -3.05 -4.78 16.08
N MET A 693 -3.35 -3.94 17.08
CA MET A 693 -4.20 -4.33 18.22
C MET A 693 -5.70 -4.30 17.89
N ALA A 694 -6.14 -3.35 17.07
CA ALA A 694 -7.53 -3.28 16.61
C ALA A 694 -7.83 -4.46 15.67
N ASP A 695 -6.90 -4.76 14.77
CA ASP A 695 -7.00 -5.89 13.84
C ASP A 695 -7.01 -7.23 14.61
N ALA A 696 -6.09 -7.45 15.55
CA ALA A 696 -6.10 -8.64 16.42
C ALA A 696 -7.42 -8.80 17.20
N SER A 697 -8.07 -7.70 17.62
CA SER A 697 -9.39 -7.79 18.27
C SER A 697 -10.52 -8.21 17.31
N LEU A 698 -10.44 -7.83 16.03
CA LEU A 698 -11.38 -8.25 14.99
C LEU A 698 -11.12 -9.70 14.53
N GLN A 699 -9.85 -10.11 14.39
CA GLN A 699 -9.44 -11.50 14.16
C GLN A 699 -9.98 -12.43 15.25
N ASN A 700 -9.85 -12.01 16.52
CA ASN A 700 -10.42 -12.73 17.64
C ASN A 700 -11.96 -12.74 17.56
N LYS A 701 -12.63 -11.62 17.26
CA LYS A 701 -14.10 -11.59 17.17
C LYS A 701 -14.66 -12.40 16.00
N ALA A 702 -13.92 -12.51 14.89
CA ALA A 702 -14.23 -13.41 13.79
C ALA A 702 -14.22 -14.87 14.25
N VAL A 703 -13.11 -15.33 14.85
CA VAL A 703 -12.98 -16.71 15.35
C VAL A 703 -13.98 -17.01 16.48
N GLU A 704 -14.21 -16.07 17.39
CA GLU A 704 -15.22 -16.20 18.46
C GLU A 704 -16.60 -16.44 17.85
N THR A 705 -17.05 -15.59 16.92
CA THR A 705 -18.38 -15.70 16.31
C THR A 705 -18.52 -16.96 15.43
N ILE A 706 -17.46 -17.39 14.74
CA ILE A 706 -17.44 -18.61 13.92
C ILE A 706 -17.49 -19.88 14.79
N LEU A 707 -16.86 -19.87 15.96
CA LEU A 707 -16.85 -20.99 16.90
C LEU A 707 -18.13 -21.06 17.75
N GLU A 708 -18.70 -19.90 18.09
CA GLU A 708 -19.98 -19.74 18.77
C GLU A 708 -21.15 -20.25 17.90
N HIS A 709 -21.16 -19.89 16.61
CA HIS A 709 -22.13 -20.37 15.61
C HIS A 709 -21.61 -21.56 14.77
N TYR A 710 -20.75 -22.41 15.33
CA TYR A 710 -20.16 -23.55 14.59
C TYR A 710 -21.22 -24.43 13.91
N THR A 711 -22.31 -24.75 14.61
CA THR A 711 -23.44 -25.51 14.04
C THR A 711 -24.08 -24.77 12.87
N ASP A 712 -24.38 -23.50 13.05
CA ASP A 712 -25.18 -22.70 12.11
C ASP A 712 -24.40 -22.34 10.82
N ILE A 713 -23.07 -22.45 10.86
CA ILE A 713 -22.14 -22.13 9.76
C ILE A 713 -21.69 -23.40 9.01
N PHE A 714 -21.64 -24.55 9.67
CA PHE A 714 -21.04 -25.77 9.11
C PHE A 714 -21.95 -27.00 9.04
N VAL A 715 -23.20 -26.96 9.52
CA VAL A 715 -24.17 -28.05 9.31
C VAL A 715 -24.60 -28.12 7.83
N ASP A 716 -24.56 -29.33 7.28
CA ASP A 716 -25.07 -29.63 5.95
C ASP A 716 -26.59 -29.88 6.00
N GLU A 717 -27.36 -29.48 4.97
CA GLU A 717 -28.83 -29.66 4.89
C GLU A 717 -29.29 -31.14 4.68
N GLY A 718 -28.54 -32.11 5.23
CA GLY A 718 -28.66 -33.53 4.90
C GLY A 718 -28.79 -34.52 6.08
N GLU A 719 -28.55 -34.10 7.33
CA GLU A 719 -28.56 -35.01 8.50
C GLU A 719 -29.81 -34.91 9.40
N GLU A 720 -31.00 -34.79 8.78
CA GLU A 720 -32.26 -35.23 9.40
C GLU A 720 -32.84 -36.43 8.63
N GLN A 721 -32.59 -37.66 9.12
CA GLN A 721 -33.23 -38.89 8.65
C GLN A 721 -33.14 -40.07 9.64
#